data_AF-A0AAW2F4X1-F1
#
_entry.id   AF-A0AAW2F4X1-F1
#
_cell.length_a   1.000
_cell.length_b   1.000
_cell.length_c   1.000
_cell.angle_alpha   90.00
_cell.angle_beta   90.00
_cell.angle_gamma   90.00
#
_symmetry.space_group_name_H-M   'P 1'
#
loop_
_entity.id
_entity.type
_entity.pdbx_description
1 polymer ?
#
loop_
_entity_poly.entity_id
_entity_poly.type
_entity_poly.pdbx_seq_one_letter_code
_entity_poly.pdbx_strand_id
1 'polypeptide(L)'
;MVGRIVMEMFRAAVNNKITLIVEEVMQHVHLIVDDSDALVRSDLVEQIPNVAIICHEAPHLFSDVLRDHLLDIVMKYLSDLDNQVRQMAQNALTTLIKRGLLDNDTIENVICPTVESLSYMVVDEHVRNSNVSLMCRLAPLIGSELTEKIFLTRYLDLCKDNDMMARKICATHFGEMCTVVGKDKLHSKLIPTFVDLCGDRVWNVRKACVEVMMPVSCCSTPEHRRLFLADILTKHLNDDSKWVRISAFQILGPFISTFAKQFAEVTYNKNGELVYTSNQDKSHSIRYSYEEIFPTKTVIKSQIADMDDNTKNQSFMPVKNMNKCARVWYSSEKTLFDEKTSPWKKTSCSSRMRMADIEADQETNSEEAMLYTALRKLVLKRDANEAEKYNPFLYYYIPPDIPLDDELLHAARQSAMNRNNSQNATETEQSSTEENSSSCSSEIPIPVMKDSSSEDDSGINEELSLDKFGEEKKEITCDDEIACNNEMLHTHSVHFFDSEHFYIDYIDTDSITFVDKNEEFCKSTDEPYNEQTIVPQKLIDYYVSMAEPSQPAQFLDSCAEISHYCAFSFPAVAFTLGRENWHCLKKAYQSLSSAKHWKVRRTLASSIHEIAMILGEELTATDLVPIYDGFIKDLDEVRIGVLKHLATFLKILKPADRCQYLPRLSDFLATDNEWNWRFREELATQLLEIVRLFSPSDVAQCIAPLSFQLLIDKVAAVRTIALELITEIMFYLSTEDALVTSLIHELRETLVLDAKKWIHRQTYALVCTHLIRNNAITTDKFSKEMLPCLISLSCDRVPNVRLAVARTLATDVISLDSLDMETVEEVERILTKMRVDADRDVRMLAGGEEQQIDILGYCSSDENNQIEQPRNILF
;
A
#
# COMPACT_ATOMS: atom_id res chain seq x y z
N MET A 1 -16.02 -26.23 -15.84
CA MET A 1 -17.27 -25.46 -15.88
C MET A 1 -18.50 -26.34 -15.59
N VAL A 2 -18.34 -27.47 -14.88
CA VAL A 2 -19.44 -28.34 -14.47
C VAL A 2 -20.05 -27.85 -13.16
N GLY A 3 -19.22 -27.47 -12.16
CA GLY A 3 -19.75 -26.98 -10.88
C GLY A 3 -20.58 -25.72 -11.02
N ARG A 4 -20.26 -24.87 -12.00
CA ARG A 4 -21.06 -23.68 -12.34
C ARG A 4 -22.43 -24.04 -12.90
N ILE A 5 -22.52 -25.07 -13.76
CA ILE A 5 -23.80 -25.56 -14.28
C ILE A 5 -24.67 -26.09 -13.13
N VAL A 6 -24.09 -26.84 -12.19
CA VAL A 6 -24.80 -27.31 -10.98
C VAL A 6 -25.30 -26.11 -10.15
N MET A 7 -24.45 -25.13 -9.85
CA MET A 7 -24.83 -23.90 -9.14
C MET A 7 -25.95 -23.12 -9.86
N GLU A 8 -25.84 -22.96 -11.19
CA GLU A 8 -26.84 -22.28 -12.01
C GLU A 8 -28.17 -23.06 -12.04
N MET A 9 -28.15 -24.40 -12.08
CA MET A 9 -29.35 -25.23 -11.98
C MET A 9 -30.08 -25.04 -10.64
N PHE A 10 -29.37 -25.10 -9.51
CA PHE A 10 -29.97 -24.88 -8.19
C PHE A 10 -30.50 -23.44 -8.05
N ARG A 11 -29.76 -22.43 -8.52
CA ARG A 11 -30.24 -21.02 -8.48
C ARG A 11 -31.41 -20.77 -9.42
N ALA A 12 -31.44 -21.39 -10.60
CA ALA A 12 -32.58 -21.34 -11.51
C ALA A 12 -33.83 -22.01 -10.91
N ALA A 13 -33.67 -23.11 -10.17
CA ALA A 13 -34.76 -23.77 -9.48
C ALA A 13 -35.38 -22.89 -8.39
N VAL A 14 -34.57 -22.22 -7.56
CA VAL A 14 -35.05 -21.22 -6.58
C VAL A 14 -35.78 -20.07 -7.27
N ASN A 15 -35.15 -19.44 -8.28
CA ASN A 15 -35.71 -18.28 -8.98
C ASN A 15 -37.06 -18.57 -9.64
N ASN A 16 -37.24 -19.77 -10.20
CA ASN A 16 -38.47 -20.18 -10.89
C ASN A 16 -39.44 -20.99 -9.99
N LYS A 17 -39.08 -21.25 -8.72
CA LYS A 17 -39.82 -22.09 -7.76
C LYS A 17 -40.10 -23.51 -8.27
N ILE A 18 -39.12 -24.10 -8.95
CA ILE A 18 -39.17 -25.46 -9.49
C ILE A 18 -38.58 -26.42 -8.44
N THR A 19 -39.30 -27.48 -8.10
CA THR A 19 -38.75 -28.60 -7.31
C THR A 19 -37.79 -29.40 -8.19
N LEU A 20 -36.51 -29.47 -7.81
CA LEU A 20 -35.55 -30.39 -8.43
C LEU A 20 -35.66 -31.77 -7.78
N ILE A 21 -35.49 -32.83 -8.58
CA ILE A 21 -35.24 -34.18 -8.07
C ILE A 21 -33.75 -34.24 -7.74
N VAL A 22 -33.39 -33.86 -6.50
CA VAL A 22 -31.99 -33.74 -6.05
C VAL A 22 -31.19 -35.02 -6.32
N GLU A 23 -31.78 -36.19 -6.07
CA GLU A 23 -31.16 -37.50 -6.31
C GLU A 23 -30.76 -37.71 -7.78
N GLU A 24 -31.58 -37.28 -8.75
CA GLU A 24 -31.23 -37.39 -10.18
C GLU A 24 -30.09 -36.44 -10.55
N VAL A 25 -30.06 -35.24 -9.96
CA VAL A 25 -28.94 -34.29 -10.17
C VAL A 25 -27.66 -34.85 -9.56
N MET A 26 -27.71 -35.38 -8.34
CA MET A 26 -26.52 -35.89 -7.64
C MET A 26 -25.99 -37.19 -8.23
N GLN A 27 -26.85 -38.07 -8.77
CA GLN A 27 -26.39 -39.21 -9.58
C GLN A 27 -25.51 -38.77 -10.76
N HIS A 28 -25.83 -37.67 -11.43
CA HIS A 28 -24.99 -37.11 -12.50
C HIS A 28 -23.72 -36.43 -11.94
N VAL A 29 -23.80 -35.77 -10.79
CA VAL A 29 -22.60 -35.20 -10.13
C VAL A 29 -21.62 -36.29 -9.72
N HIS A 30 -22.08 -37.40 -9.12
CA HIS A 30 -21.21 -38.50 -8.68
C HIS A 30 -20.44 -39.18 -9.83
N LEU A 31 -20.99 -39.21 -11.05
CA LEU A 31 -20.25 -39.68 -12.24
C LEU A 31 -19.04 -38.79 -12.60
N ILE A 32 -19.01 -37.56 -12.08
CA ILE A 32 -17.98 -36.54 -12.36
C ILE A 32 -17.01 -36.39 -11.17
N VAL A 33 -17.33 -36.96 -10.01
CA VAL A 33 -16.46 -36.97 -8.82
C VAL A 33 -15.19 -37.79 -9.02
N ASP A 34 -15.20 -38.73 -9.98
CA ASP A 34 -14.04 -39.54 -10.38
C ASP A 34 -13.58 -39.23 -11.83
N ASP A 35 -13.89 -38.03 -12.34
CA ASP A 35 -13.37 -37.58 -13.64
C ASP A 35 -11.83 -37.52 -13.61
N SER A 36 -11.19 -37.93 -14.71
CA SER A 36 -9.74 -37.92 -14.84
C SER A 36 -9.15 -36.50 -14.85
N ASP A 37 -9.89 -35.49 -15.33
CA ASP A 37 -9.40 -34.11 -15.41
C ASP A 37 -9.51 -33.37 -14.05
N ALA A 38 -8.36 -32.98 -13.50
CA ALA A 38 -8.27 -32.18 -12.28
C ALA A 38 -8.93 -30.79 -12.43
N LEU A 39 -9.04 -30.23 -13.64
CA LEU A 39 -9.77 -28.99 -13.89
C LEU A 39 -11.28 -29.18 -13.76
N VAL A 40 -11.80 -30.36 -14.09
CA VAL A 40 -13.22 -30.70 -13.86
C VAL A 40 -13.49 -30.91 -12.37
N ARG A 41 -12.64 -31.69 -11.68
CA ARG A 41 -12.77 -31.93 -10.24
C ARG A 41 -12.64 -30.65 -9.40
N SER A 42 -11.70 -29.75 -9.75
CA SER A 42 -11.51 -28.49 -9.03
C SER A 42 -12.63 -27.47 -9.28
N ASP A 43 -13.12 -27.29 -10.51
CA ASP A 43 -14.27 -26.43 -10.83
C ASP A 43 -15.61 -26.98 -10.25
N LEU A 44 -15.71 -28.30 -10.00
CA LEU A 44 -16.82 -28.86 -9.23
C LEU A 44 -16.78 -28.40 -7.77
N VAL A 45 -15.68 -28.64 -7.06
CA VAL A 45 -15.58 -28.38 -5.61
C VAL A 45 -15.49 -26.90 -5.24
N GLU A 46 -14.91 -26.06 -6.12
CA GLU A 46 -14.93 -24.58 -6.01
C GLU A 46 -16.37 -24.05 -5.81
N GLN A 47 -17.36 -24.67 -6.45
CA GLN A 47 -18.74 -24.19 -6.49
C GLN A 47 -19.64 -24.83 -5.42
N ILE A 48 -19.19 -25.86 -4.70
CA ILE A 48 -19.97 -26.51 -3.64
C ILE A 48 -20.45 -25.53 -2.55
N PRO A 49 -19.64 -24.58 -2.03
CA PRO A 49 -20.13 -23.59 -1.07
C PRO A 49 -21.25 -22.71 -1.62
N ASN A 50 -21.22 -22.39 -2.92
CA ASN A 50 -22.27 -21.60 -3.57
C ASN A 50 -23.58 -22.40 -3.68
N VAL A 51 -23.51 -23.68 -4.05
CA VAL A 51 -24.67 -24.60 -4.04
C VAL A 51 -25.23 -24.74 -2.62
N ALA A 52 -24.37 -24.92 -1.61
CA ALA A 52 -24.78 -25.05 -0.21
C ALA A 52 -25.49 -23.80 0.32
N ILE A 53 -25.00 -22.60 -0.02
CA ILE A 53 -25.69 -21.33 0.30
C ILE A 53 -27.08 -21.30 -0.35
N ILE A 54 -27.21 -21.64 -1.64
CA ILE A 54 -28.50 -21.67 -2.34
C ILE A 54 -29.48 -22.68 -1.71
N CYS A 55 -28.98 -23.83 -1.25
CA CYS A 55 -29.80 -24.82 -0.54
C CYS A 55 -30.28 -24.29 0.82
N HIS A 56 -29.40 -23.64 1.57
CA HIS A 56 -29.72 -23.03 2.87
C HIS A 56 -30.64 -21.79 2.76
N GLU A 57 -30.59 -21.07 1.63
CA GLU A 57 -31.56 -20.01 1.27
C GLU A 57 -32.98 -20.56 1.01
N ALA A 58 -33.11 -21.84 0.63
CA ALA A 58 -34.39 -22.45 0.22
C ALA A 58 -34.62 -23.91 0.73
N PRO A 59 -34.57 -24.18 2.05
CA PRO A 59 -34.67 -25.53 2.65
C PRO A 59 -36.08 -26.16 2.58
N HIS A 60 -36.95 -25.61 1.75
CA HIS A 60 -38.28 -26.15 1.42
C HIS A 60 -38.36 -26.66 -0.05
N LEU A 61 -37.35 -26.37 -0.87
CA LEU A 61 -37.19 -26.90 -2.22
C LEU A 61 -36.17 -28.05 -2.29
N PHE A 62 -35.27 -28.12 -1.30
CA PHE A 62 -34.15 -29.06 -1.24
C PHE A 62 -34.07 -29.67 0.17
N SER A 63 -33.59 -30.90 0.28
CA SER A 63 -33.26 -31.58 1.54
C SER A 63 -31.95 -31.03 2.14
N ASP A 64 -31.31 -31.74 3.07
CA ASP A 64 -29.97 -31.39 3.54
C ASP A 64 -28.89 -31.84 2.52
N VAL A 65 -28.98 -31.25 1.32
CA VAL A 65 -28.10 -31.56 0.18
C VAL A 65 -26.61 -31.37 0.51
N LEU A 66 -26.31 -30.50 1.48
CA LEU A 66 -24.96 -30.33 1.99
C LEU A 66 -24.48 -31.59 2.72
N ARG A 67 -25.25 -32.06 3.70
CA ARG A 67 -24.90 -33.21 4.54
C ARG A 67 -25.05 -34.55 3.80
N ASP A 68 -26.11 -34.69 3.01
CA ASP A 68 -26.50 -35.95 2.34
C ASP A 68 -25.61 -36.29 1.14
N HIS A 69 -25.03 -35.29 0.45
CA HIS A 69 -24.35 -35.46 -0.85
C HIS A 69 -23.06 -34.67 -1.02
N LEU A 70 -23.04 -33.38 -0.70
CA LEU A 70 -21.94 -32.48 -1.10
C LEU A 70 -20.72 -32.54 -0.18
N LEU A 71 -20.91 -32.78 1.12
CA LEU A 71 -19.82 -32.83 2.09
C LEU A 71 -18.83 -33.96 1.77
N ASP A 72 -19.32 -35.15 1.42
CA ASP A 72 -18.48 -36.30 1.07
C ASP A 72 -17.57 -36.02 -0.14
N ILE A 73 -18.02 -35.22 -1.11
CA ILE A 73 -17.21 -34.78 -2.25
C ILE A 73 -16.06 -33.90 -1.77
N VAL A 74 -16.34 -32.93 -0.88
CA VAL A 74 -15.32 -32.06 -0.29
C VAL A 74 -14.31 -32.88 0.53
N MET A 75 -14.79 -33.79 1.39
CA MET A 75 -13.94 -34.62 2.24
C MET A 75 -13.06 -35.59 1.43
N LYS A 76 -13.60 -36.23 0.40
CA LYS A 76 -12.85 -37.07 -0.55
C LYS A 76 -11.69 -36.29 -1.18
N TYR A 77 -11.97 -35.10 -1.69
CA TYR A 77 -10.98 -34.27 -2.39
C TYR A 77 -9.90 -33.64 -1.49
N LEU A 78 -10.01 -33.69 -0.15
CA LEU A 78 -8.88 -33.40 0.74
C LEU A 78 -7.69 -34.36 0.53
N SER A 79 -7.96 -35.53 -0.06
CA SER A 79 -6.99 -36.58 -0.38
C SER A 79 -6.74 -36.77 -1.89
N ASP A 80 -7.22 -35.85 -2.74
CA ASP A 80 -6.97 -35.92 -4.19
C ASP A 80 -5.46 -35.86 -4.49
N LEU A 81 -5.01 -36.51 -5.56
CA LEU A 81 -3.62 -36.49 -5.99
C LEU A 81 -3.21 -35.09 -6.51
N ASP A 82 -4.14 -34.36 -7.12
CA ASP A 82 -3.88 -33.02 -7.64
C ASP A 82 -3.90 -31.92 -6.56
N ASN A 83 -2.91 -31.03 -6.64
CA ASN A 83 -2.70 -29.98 -5.66
C ASN A 83 -3.74 -28.83 -5.75
N GLN A 84 -4.28 -28.55 -6.94
CA GLN A 84 -5.33 -27.55 -7.12
C GLN A 84 -6.67 -28.09 -6.61
N VAL A 85 -7.00 -29.36 -6.88
CA VAL A 85 -8.22 -30.00 -6.35
C VAL A 85 -8.21 -30.00 -4.82
N ARG A 86 -7.11 -30.41 -4.18
CA ARG A 86 -6.96 -30.33 -2.71
C ARG A 86 -7.15 -28.90 -2.18
N GLN A 87 -6.51 -27.90 -2.78
CA GLN A 87 -6.65 -26.51 -2.34
C GLN A 87 -8.08 -25.99 -2.47
N MET A 88 -8.79 -26.31 -3.56
CA MET A 88 -10.19 -25.91 -3.73
C MET A 88 -11.10 -26.62 -2.73
N ALA A 89 -10.88 -27.91 -2.43
CA ALA A 89 -11.63 -28.64 -1.40
C ALA A 89 -11.40 -28.06 0.01
N GLN A 90 -10.15 -27.75 0.35
CA GLN A 90 -9.80 -27.11 1.63
C GLN A 90 -10.43 -25.72 1.78
N ASN A 91 -10.45 -24.93 0.70
CA ASN A 91 -11.08 -23.61 0.70
C ASN A 91 -12.61 -23.71 0.74
N ALA A 92 -13.21 -24.73 0.10
CA ALA A 92 -14.63 -25.03 0.19
C ALA A 92 -15.04 -25.39 1.63
N LEU A 93 -14.34 -26.33 2.26
CA LEU A 93 -14.55 -26.73 3.67
C LEU A 93 -14.42 -25.52 4.62
N THR A 94 -13.34 -24.74 4.45
CA THR A 94 -13.11 -23.50 5.22
C THR A 94 -14.27 -22.50 5.05
N THR A 95 -14.82 -22.39 3.83
CA THR A 95 -15.95 -21.50 3.53
C THR A 95 -17.25 -21.99 4.16
N LEU A 96 -17.54 -23.29 4.10
CA LEU A 96 -18.73 -23.89 4.71
C LEU A 96 -18.76 -23.66 6.23
N ILE A 97 -17.60 -23.86 6.91
CA ILE A 97 -17.43 -23.60 8.34
C ILE A 97 -17.54 -22.09 8.64
N LYS A 98 -16.79 -21.22 7.93
CA LYS A 98 -16.86 -19.75 8.11
C LYS A 98 -18.27 -19.16 7.87
N ARG A 99 -19.12 -19.84 7.10
CA ARG A 99 -20.51 -19.43 6.83
C ARG A 99 -21.53 -19.99 7.83
N GLY A 100 -21.13 -20.86 8.76
CA GLY A 100 -22.05 -21.51 9.69
C GLY A 100 -23.02 -22.49 9.03
N LEU A 101 -22.64 -23.07 7.88
CA LEU A 101 -23.48 -24.01 7.11
C LEU A 101 -23.35 -25.45 7.60
N LEU A 102 -22.38 -25.73 8.47
CA LEU A 102 -22.12 -27.04 9.08
C LEU A 102 -22.36 -26.93 10.59
N ASP A 103 -23.02 -27.93 11.15
CA ASP A 103 -23.31 -28.01 12.57
C ASP A 103 -22.12 -28.56 13.39
N ASN A 104 -22.13 -28.32 14.70
CA ASN A 104 -21.03 -28.72 15.60
C ASN A 104 -20.84 -30.24 15.69
N ASP A 105 -21.88 -31.07 15.56
CA ASP A 105 -21.75 -32.53 15.61
C ASP A 105 -21.06 -33.05 14.33
N THR A 106 -21.43 -32.54 13.16
CA THR A 106 -20.73 -32.82 11.90
C THR A 106 -19.27 -32.31 11.93
N ILE A 107 -19.01 -31.14 12.52
CA ILE A 107 -17.64 -30.63 12.69
C ILE A 107 -16.80 -31.50 13.64
N GLU A 108 -17.34 -31.83 14.81
CA GLU A 108 -16.64 -32.57 15.86
C GLU A 108 -16.43 -34.05 15.52
N ASN A 109 -17.44 -34.73 14.97
CA ASN A 109 -17.46 -36.19 14.82
C ASN A 109 -17.14 -36.68 13.40
N VAL A 110 -17.19 -35.81 12.38
CA VAL A 110 -16.85 -36.18 10.98
C VAL A 110 -15.62 -35.42 10.49
N ILE A 111 -15.66 -34.08 10.52
CA ILE A 111 -14.65 -33.25 9.85
C ILE A 111 -13.31 -33.30 10.61
N CYS A 112 -13.30 -32.98 11.91
CA CYS A 112 -12.05 -32.94 12.67
C CYS A 112 -11.33 -34.29 12.72
N PRO A 113 -11.97 -35.45 12.99
CA PRO A 113 -11.31 -36.75 12.99
C PRO A 113 -10.78 -37.15 11.61
N THR A 114 -11.46 -36.75 10.53
CA THR A 114 -10.96 -36.99 9.15
C THR A 114 -9.72 -36.15 8.87
N VAL A 115 -9.72 -34.86 9.20
CA VAL A 115 -8.55 -33.98 8.99
C VAL A 115 -7.37 -34.41 9.88
N GLU A 116 -7.62 -34.84 11.12
CA GLU A 116 -6.59 -35.42 11.98
C GLU A 116 -6.02 -36.70 11.36
N SER A 117 -6.87 -37.63 10.91
CA SER A 117 -6.48 -38.87 10.24
C SER A 117 -5.60 -38.64 9.00
N LEU A 118 -5.99 -37.69 8.13
CA LEU A 118 -5.22 -37.30 6.95
C LEU A 118 -3.83 -36.74 7.32
N SER A 119 -3.65 -36.16 8.51
CA SER A 119 -2.34 -35.69 9.01
C SER A 119 -1.35 -36.83 9.32
N TYR A 120 -1.81 -38.09 9.42
CA TYR A 120 -0.94 -39.27 9.62
C TYR A 120 -0.55 -39.98 8.31
N MET A 121 -0.94 -39.49 7.13
CA MET A 121 -0.70 -40.17 5.85
C MET A 121 0.77 -40.13 5.40
N VAL A 122 1.61 -41.01 5.95
CA VAL A 122 3.06 -41.09 5.60
C VAL A 122 3.32 -41.45 4.13
N VAL A 123 2.36 -42.08 3.44
CA VAL A 123 2.52 -42.58 2.06
C VAL A 123 2.58 -41.46 1.01
N ASP A 124 1.93 -40.32 1.24
CA ASP A 124 2.00 -39.13 0.38
C ASP A 124 2.26 -37.89 1.25
N GLU A 125 3.51 -37.42 1.23
CA GLU A 125 3.95 -36.30 2.05
C GLU A 125 3.34 -34.96 1.61
N HIS A 126 2.88 -34.84 0.37
CA HIS A 126 2.19 -33.64 -0.12
C HIS A 126 0.73 -33.60 0.38
N VAL A 127 0.01 -34.74 0.34
CA VAL A 127 -1.32 -34.87 0.95
C VAL A 127 -1.24 -34.67 2.46
N ARG A 128 -0.25 -35.30 3.14
CA ARG A 128 0.00 -35.11 4.58
C ARG A 128 0.17 -33.65 4.93
N ASN A 129 1.17 -32.99 4.34
CA ASN A 129 1.52 -31.61 4.68
C ASN A 129 0.43 -30.60 4.27
N SER A 130 -0.30 -30.86 3.17
CA SER A 130 -1.50 -30.09 2.82
C SER A 130 -2.58 -30.17 3.90
N ASN A 131 -2.79 -31.35 4.50
CA ASN A 131 -3.78 -31.55 5.56
C ASN A 131 -3.29 -31.10 6.95
N VAL A 132 -1.99 -31.08 7.22
CA VAL A 132 -1.42 -30.39 8.40
C VAL A 132 -1.72 -28.88 8.35
N SER A 133 -1.52 -28.22 7.20
CA SER A 133 -1.87 -26.80 7.04
C SER A 133 -3.38 -26.55 7.09
N LEU A 134 -4.21 -27.49 6.63
CA LEU A 134 -5.66 -27.42 6.86
C LEU A 134 -6.00 -27.50 8.35
N MET A 135 -5.47 -28.48 9.08
CA MET A 135 -5.70 -28.67 10.52
C MET A 135 -5.39 -27.38 11.31
N CYS A 136 -4.26 -26.74 10.99
CA CYS A 136 -3.87 -25.46 11.61
C CYS A 136 -4.89 -24.35 11.31
N ARG A 137 -5.27 -24.16 10.05
CA ARG A 137 -6.25 -23.13 9.64
C ARG A 137 -7.67 -23.39 10.15
N LEU A 138 -8.04 -24.62 10.46
CA LEU A 138 -9.35 -24.97 11.02
C LEU A 138 -9.42 -24.72 12.54
N ALA A 139 -8.32 -24.81 13.28
CA ALA A 139 -8.28 -24.57 14.73
C ALA A 139 -8.98 -23.24 15.17
N PRO A 140 -8.67 -22.06 14.60
CA PRO A 140 -9.36 -20.81 14.97
C PRO A 140 -10.83 -20.73 14.53
N LEU A 141 -11.30 -21.66 13.70
CA LEU A 141 -12.68 -21.71 13.21
C LEU A 141 -13.58 -22.67 14.01
N ILE A 142 -13.00 -23.73 14.57
CA ILE A 142 -13.71 -24.70 15.44
C ILE A 142 -13.67 -24.33 16.92
N GLY A 143 -12.84 -23.35 17.30
CA GLY A 143 -12.73 -22.83 18.67
C GLY A 143 -11.80 -23.64 19.57
N SER A 144 -11.62 -23.12 20.79
CA SER A 144 -10.63 -23.61 21.76
C SER A 144 -10.90 -25.05 22.22
N GLU A 145 -12.15 -25.38 22.58
CA GLU A 145 -12.53 -26.68 23.14
C GLU A 145 -12.24 -27.83 22.16
N LEU A 146 -12.70 -27.73 20.91
CA LEU A 146 -12.44 -28.75 19.88
C LEU A 146 -10.97 -28.80 19.46
N THR A 147 -10.29 -27.65 19.41
CA THR A 147 -8.85 -27.58 19.11
C THR A 147 -8.03 -28.27 20.21
N GLU A 148 -8.27 -28.00 21.49
CA GLU A 148 -7.56 -28.65 22.60
C GLU A 148 -7.88 -30.15 22.71
N LYS A 149 -9.12 -30.54 22.41
CA LYS A 149 -9.61 -31.92 22.48
C LYS A 149 -9.06 -32.81 21.38
N ILE A 150 -8.98 -32.31 20.14
CA ILE A 150 -8.66 -33.10 18.95
C ILE A 150 -7.27 -32.72 18.40
N PHE A 151 -7.11 -31.49 17.90
CA PHE A 151 -5.93 -31.12 17.12
C PHE A 151 -4.66 -30.87 17.94
N LEU A 152 -4.75 -30.37 19.18
CA LEU A 152 -3.58 -29.90 19.93
C LEU A 152 -2.55 -31.01 20.19
N THR A 153 -2.98 -32.23 20.52
CA THR A 153 -2.05 -33.36 20.72
C THR A 153 -1.30 -33.66 19.42
N ARG A 154 -2.03 -33.85 18.31
CA ARG A 154 -1.42 -34.15 17.01
C ARG A 154 -0.54 -33.01 16.50
N TYR A 155 -0.92 -31.75 16.73
CA TYR A 155 -0.10 -30.58 16.39
C TYR A 155 1.23 -30.57 17.15
N LEU A 156 1.25 -30.91 18.44
CA LEU A 156 2.47 -31.00 19.25
C LEU A 156 3.39 -32.13 18.78
N ASP A 157 2.83 -33.28 18.39
CA ASP A 157 3.60 -34.37 17.78
C ASP A 157 4.21 -33.93 16.44
N LEU A 158 3.44 -33.23 15.60
CA LEU A 158 3.87 -32.70 14.30
C LEU A 158 4.95 -31.61 14.43
N CYS A 159 4.98 -30.84 15.52
CA CYS A 159 6.08 -29.94 15.87
C CYS A 159 7.39 -30.70 16.16
N LYS A 160 7.35 -32.02 16.38
CA LYS A 160 8.50 -32.88 16.71
C LYS A 160 8.71 -34.00 15.68
N ASP A 161 8.01 -33.93 14.54
CA ASP A 161 8.08 -34.93 13.46
C ASP A 161 9.49 -34.98 12.84
N ASN A 162 9.86 -36.10 12.23
CA ASN A 162 11.10 -36.21 11.47
C ASN A 162 11.07 -35.35 10.21
N ASP A 163 9.91 -35.22 9.56
CA ASP A 163 9.74 -34.35 8.38
C ASP A 163 9.91 -32.87 8.75
N MET A 164 10.87 -32.22 8.08
CA MET A 164 11.11 -30.78 8.22
C MET A 164 9.97 -29.92 7.66
N MET A 165 9.19 -30.42 6.70
CA MET A 165 8.04 -29.69 6.15
C MET A 165 6.88 -29.68 7.13
N ALA A 166 6.56 -30.81 7.76
CA ALA A 166 5.59 -30.87 8.85
C ALA A 166 5.93 -29.90 10.00
N ARG A 167 7.17 -29.94 10.51
CA ARG A 167 7.64 -29.00 11.56
C ARG A 167 7.60 -27.55 11.09
N LYS A 168 8.00 -27.27 9.85
CA LYS A 168 7.93 -25.91 9.26
C LYS A 168 6.49 -25.40 9.18
N ILE A 169 5.55 -26.21 8.73
CA ILE A 169 4.14 -25.81 8.60
C ILE A 169 3.55 -25.52 9.97
N CYS A 170 3.85 -26.35 10.98
CA CYS A 170 3.46 -26.06 12.36
C CYS A 170 4.04 -24.73 12.85
N ALA A 171 5.33 -24.47 12.60
CA ALA A 171 5.98 -23.19 12.93
C ALA A 171 5.33 -21.99 12.21
N THR A 172 5.00 -22.10 10.92
CA THR A 172 4.33 -21.03 10.15
C THR A 172 2.93 -20.70 10.69
N HIS A 173 2.21 -21.67 11.26
CA HIS A 173 0.90 -21.46 11.88
C HIS A 173 0.96 -21.30 13.42
N PHE A 174 2.15 -21.16 14.02
CA PHE A 174 2.29 -21.20 15.49
C PHE A 174 1.56 -20.05 16.21
N GLY A 175 1.53 -18.86 15.59
CA GLY A 175 0.77 -17.72 16.09
C GLY A 175 -0.75 -17.99 16.14
N GLU A 176 -1.30 -18.66 15.12
CA GLU A 176 -2.72 -19.05 15.09
C GLU A 176 -3.04 -19.98 16.26
N MET A 177 -2.24 -21.03 16.46
CA MET A 177 -2.43 -21.97 17.58
C MET A 177 -2.31 -21.29 18.95
N CYS A 178 -1.43 -20.30 19.10
CA CYS A 178 -1.28 -19.52 20.34
C CYS A 178 -2.49 -18.64 20.69
N THR A 179 -3.27 -18.20 19.69
CA THR A 179 -4.49 -17.41 19.93
C THR A 179 -5.71 -18.26 20.31
N VAL A 180 -5.67 -19.56 20.03
CA VAL A 180 -6.85 -20.46 20.16
C VAL A 180 -6.85 -21.26 21.46
N VAL A 181 -5.69 -21.70 21.96
CA VAL A 181 -5.62 -22.51 23.18
C VAL A 181 -5.75 -21.66 24.45
N GLY A 182 -6.26 -22.27 25.53
CA GLY A 182 -6.28 -21.65 26.86
C GLY A 182 -4.86 -21.38 27.38
N LYS A 183 -4.73 -20.31 28.20
CA LYS A 183 -3.43 -19.85 28.74
C LYS A 183 -2.62 -20.95 29.42
N ASP A 184 -3.30 -21.86 30.13
CA ASP A 184 -2.66 -23.01 30.77
C ASP A 184 -1.92 -23.90 29.76
N LYS A 185 -2.51 -24.18 28.58
CA LYS A 185 -1.86 -24.98 27.52
C LYS A 185 -0.83 -24.16 26.74
N LEU A 186 -1.08 -22.86 26.55
CA LEU A 186 -0.11 -21.95 25.94
C LEU A 186 1.21 -22.02 26.70
N HIS A 187 1.20 -21.76 28.01
CA HIS A 187 2.41 -21.78 28.84
C HIS A 187 2.96 -23.19 29.10
N SER A 188 2.13 -24.20 29.37
CA SER A 188 2.62 -25.56 29.73
C SER A 188 2.97 -26.47 28.54
N LYS A 189 2.55 -26.15 27.32
CA LYS A 189 2.80 -26.99 26.13
C LYS A 189 3.33 -26.23 24.92
N LEU A 190 2.67 -25.14 24.50
CA LEU A 190 3.06 -24.44 23.28
C LEU A 190 4.38 -23.68 23.44
N ILE A 191 4.54 -22.85 24.48
CA ILE A 191 5.77 -22.08 24.68
C ILE A 191 7.01 -23.00 24.74
N PRO A 192 7.05 -24.11 25.51
CA PRO A 192 8.11 -25.13 25.43
C PRO A 192 8.38 -25.65 24.01
N THR A 193 7.32 -25.98 23.27
CA THR A 193 7.44 -26.52 21.90
C THR A 193 7.95 -25.46 20.90
N PHE A 194 7.65 -24.17 21.13
CA PHE A 194 8.19 -23.08 20.34
C PHE A 194 9.70 -22.91 20.55
N VAL A 195 10.20 -23.18 21.77
CA VAL A 195 11.65 -23.20 22.04
C VAL A 195 12.34 -24.26 21.20
N ASP A 196 11.79 -25.48 21.21
CA ASP A 196 12.34 -26.62 20.46
C ASP A 196 12.42 -26.31 18.95
N LEU A 197 11.38 -25.68 18.40
CA LEU A 197 11.32 -25.27 16.99
C LEU A 197 12.26 -24.08 16.66
N CYS A 198 12.44 -23.14 17.58
CA CYS A 198 13.47 -22.10 17.44
C CYS A 198 14.89 -22.71 17.49
N GLY A 199 15.09 -23.82 18.21
CA GLY A 199 16.32 -24.60 18.23
C GLY A 199 16.51 -25.57 17.06
N ASP A 200 15.61 -25.63 16.08
CA ASP A 200 15.60 -26.70 15.06
C ASP A 200 16.89 -26.75 14.23
N ARG A 201 17.43 -27.96 14.04
CA ARG A 201 18.57 -28.27 13.16
C ARG A 201 18.43 -27.71 11.73
N VAL A 202 17.20 -27.57 11.22
CA VAL A 202 16.88 -27.04 9.88
C VAL A 202 16.58 -25.54 9.95
N TRP A 203 17.45 -24.72 9.35
CA TRP A 203 17.30 -23.25 9.30
C TRP A 203 15.95 -22.78 8.75
N ASN A 204 15.32 -23.55 7.86
CA ASN A 204 14.03 -23.23 7.23
C ASN A 204 12.84 -23.36 8.23
N VAL A 205 13.01 -24.13 9.31
CA VAL A 205 12.06 -24.19 10.44
C VAL A 205 12.33 -23.02 11.40
N ARG A 206 13.61 -22.78 11.77
CA ARG A 206 14.00 -21.62 12.59
C ARG A 206 13.53 -20.30 11.99
N LYS A 207 13.69 -20.12 10.67
CA LYS A 207 13.19 -18.97 9.92
C LYS A 207 11.68 -18.80 10.08
N ALA A 208 10.90 -19.89 9.93
CA ALA A 208 9.44 -19.83 10.10
C ALA A 208 9.04 -19.40 11.53
N CYS A 209 9.77 -19.83 12.55
CA CYS A 209 9.56 -19.38 13.94
C CYS A 209 9.84 -17.89 14.12
N VAL A 210 10.91 -17.38 13.50
CA VAL A 210 11.27 -15.95 13.51
C VAL A 210 10.19 -15.10 12.82
N GLU A 211 9.62 -15.56 11.71
CA GLU A 211 8.57 -14.83 10.99
C GLU A 211 7.28 -14.70 11.83
N VAL A 212 6.92 -15.72 12.63
CA VAL A 212 5.77 -15.68 13.57
C VAL A 212 6.11 -15.14 14.97
N MET A 213 7.32 -14.64 15.20
CA MET A 213 7.77 -14.20 16.54
C MET A 213 6.89 -13.08 17.11
N MET A 214 6.34 -12.21 16.26
CA MET A 214 5.48 -11.10 16.67
C MET A 214 4.11 -11.55 17.23
N PRO A 215 3.28 -12.34 16.52
CA PRO A 215 2.03 -12.85 17.11
C PRO A 215 2.26 -13.73 18.35
N VAL A 216 3.32 -14.55 18.39
CA VAL A 216 3.68 -15.35 19.59
C VAL A 216 4.06 -14.43 20.77
N SER A 217 4.76 -13.32 20.52
CA SER A 217 5.01 -12.27 21.52
C SER A 217 3.71 -11.70 22.08
N CYS A 218 2.75 -11.35 21.22
CA CYS A 218 1.47 -10.78 21.62
C CYS A 218 0.64 -11.72 22.51
N CYS A 219 0.66 -13.04 22.26
CA CYS A 219 0.04 -14.04 23.14
C CYS A 219 0.76 -14.20 24.50
N SER A 220 2.04 -13.83 24.59
CA SER A 220 2.89 -13.98 25.77
C SER A 220 2.78 -12.80 26.75
N THR A 221 3.08 -13.03 28.04
CA THR A 221 3.12 -11.95 29.05
C THR A 221 4.37 -11.06 28.87
N PRO A 222 4.40 -9.80 29.33
CA PRO A 222 5.55 -8.91 29.18
C PRO A 222 6.86 -9.47 29.75
N GLU A 223 6.78 -10.29 30.79
CA GLU A 223 7.92 -10.98 31.42
C GLU A 223 8.49 -12.05 30.49
N HIS A 224 7.62 -12.86 29.87
CA HIS A 224 8.02 -13.83 28.84
C HIS A 224 8.60 -13.13 27.60
N ARG A 225 8.03 -11.99 27.18
CA ARG A 225 8.60 -11.17 26.08
C ARG A 225 10.02 -10.72 26.41
N ARG A 226 10.23 -10.18 27.63
CA ARG A 226 11.52 -9.63 28.10
C ARG A 226 12.58 -10.69 28.34
N LEU A 227 12.27 -11.73 29.12
CA LEU A 227 13.26 -12.66 29.65
C LEU A 227 13.54 -13.83 28.70
N PHE A 228 12.61 -14.12 27.79
CA PHE A 228 12.63 -15.35 27.01
C PHE A 228 12.63 -15.11 25.49
N LEU A 229 11.58 -14.49 24.94
CA LEU A 229 11.49 -14.30 23.48
C LEU A 229 12.56 -13.32 22.95
N ALA A 230 12.95 -12.32 23.74
CA ALA A 230 14.04 -11.41 23.40
C ALA A 230 15.40 -12.12 23.29
N ASP A 231 15.68 -13.15 24.10
CA ASP A 231 16.91 -13.94 24.01
C ASP A 231 16.89 -14.89 22.80
N ILE A 232 15.73 -15.50 22.50
CA ILE A 232 15.54 -16.25 21.24
C ILE A 232 15.78 -15.36 20.01
N LEU A 233 15.18 -14.17 19.96
CA LEU A 233 15.39 -13.26 18.83
C LEU A 233 16.85 -12.77 18.77
N THR A 234 17.48 -12.51 19.93
CA THR A 234 18.91 -12.21 20.02
C THR A 234 19.77 -13.34 19.43
N LYS A 235 19.45 -14.61 19.73
CA LYS A 235 20.14 -15.76 19.14
C LYS A 235 19.93 -15.79 17.62
N HIS A 236 18.71 -15.55 17.13
CA HIS A 236 18.42 -15.56 15.69
C HIS A 236 19.04 -14.40 14.88
N LEU A 237 19.26 -13.23 15.49
CA LEU A 237 20.03 -12.14 14.88
C LEU A 237 21.50 -12.55 14.61
N ASN A 238 22.00 -13.55 15.34
CA ASN A 238 23.35 -14.12 15.20
C ASN A 238 23.32 -15.59 14.68
N ASP A 239 22.20 -16.08 14.15
CA ASP A 239 22.04 -17.44 13.62
C ASP A 239 23.08 -17.74 12.53
N ASP A 240 23.57 -18.98 12.39
CA ASP A 240 24.51 -19.36 11.32
C ASP A 240 23.97 -19.08 9.90
N SER A 241 22.65 -19.19 9.71
CA SER A 241 21.99 -19.02 8.41
C SER A 241 21.72 -17.55 8.11
N LYS A 242 22.27 -17.04 6.99
CA LYS A 242 21.96 -15.69 6.45
C LYS A 242 20.45 -15.44 6.35
N TRP A 243 19.68 -16.46 5.96
CA TRP A 243 18.23 -16.34 5.79
C TRP A 243 17.47 -16.19 7.11
N VAL A 244 17.95 -16.80 8.20
CA VAL A 244 17.36 -16.62 9.53
C VAL A 244 17.74 -15.24 10.07
N ARG A 245 19.01 -14.82 9.93
CA ARG A 245 19.46 -13.47 10.32
C ARG A 245 18.66 -12.37 9.62
N ILE A 246 18.41 -12.49 8.31
CA ILE A 246 17.60 -11.50 7.56
C ILE A 246 16.16 -11.42 8.10
N SER A 247 15.48 -12.55 8.30
CA SER A 247 14.15 -12.54 8.91
C SER A 247 14.17 -12.00 10.36
N ALA A 248 15.25 -12.22 11.11
CA ALA A 248 15.40 -11.70 12.46
C ALA A 248 15.55 -10.18 12.47
N PHE A 249 16.33 -9.60 11.56
CA PHE A 249 16.41 -8.15 11.37
C PHE A 249 15.10 -7.57 10.84
N GLN A 250 14.39 -8.26 9.95
CA GLN A 250 13.07 -7.84 9.44
C GLN A 250 12.01 -7.78 10.55
N ILE A 251 11.98 -8.77 11.46
CA ILE A 251 11.02 -8.81 12.58
C ILE A 251 11.46 -7.99 13.80
N LEU A 252 12.71 -7.52 13.88
CA LEU A 252 13.24 -6.88 15.09
C LEU A 252 12.44 -5.64 15.53
N GLY A 253 12.21 -4.69 14.63
CA GLY A 253 11.40 -3.50 14.93
C GLY A 253 9.94 -3.83 15.31
N PRO A 254 9.23 -4.64 14.50
CA PRO A 254 7.88 -5.09 14.86
C PRO A 254 7.82 -5.88 16.19
N PHE A 255 8.81 -6.74 16.51
CA PHE A 255 8.90 -7.42 17.80
C PHE A 255 9.12 -6.43 18.95
N ILE A 256 10.03 -5.45 18.79
CA ILE A 256 10.23 -4.38 19.76
C ILE A 256 8.92 -3.62 20.00
N SER A 257 8.08 -3.39 18.97
CA SER A 257 6.79 -2.71 19.15
C SER A 257 5.83 -3.41 20.13
N THR A 258 5.97 -4.73 20.32
CA THR A 258 5.16 -5.51 21.27
C THR A 258 5.45 -5.19 22.75
N PHE A 259 6.40 -4.32 23.06
CA PHE A 259 6.66 -3.80 24.42
C PHE A 259 5.93 -2.48 24.74
N ALA A 260 5.23 -1.85 23.79
CA ALA A 260 4.58 -0.56 24.04
C ALA A 260 3.38 -0.70 24.98
N LYS A 261 3.31 0.15 26.02
CA LYS A 261 2.27 0.13 27.07
C LYS A 261 0.83 0.38 26.57
N GLN A 262 0.65 0.75 25.30
CA GLN A 262 -0.65 1.10 24.71
C GLN A 262 -1.21 0.01 23.78
N PHE A 263 -0.37 -0.90 23.27
CA PHE A 263 -0.85 -2.10 22.56
C PHE A 263 -1.53 -3.03 23.56
N ALA A 264 -2.79 -3.33 23.31
CA ALA A 264 -3.65 -4.06 24.24
C ALA A 264 -3.65 -5.56 23.95
N GLU A 265 -3.98 -5.92 22.72
CA GLU A 265 -4.36 -7.27 22.33
C GLU A 265 -4.10 -7.49 20.84
N VAL A 266 -4.08 -8.76 20.42
CA VAL A 266 -4.16 -9.17 19.02
C VAL A 266 -5.46 -9.92 18.84
N THR A 267 -6.21 -9.53 17.81
CA THR A 267 -7.57 -9.99 17.53
C THR A 267 -7.70 -10.38 16.06
N TYR A 268 -8.72 -11.15 15.71
CA TYR A 268 -9.05 -11.40 14.31
C TYR A 268 -10.10 -10.40 13.81
N ASN A 269 -9.90 -9.85 12.62
CA ASN A 269 -10.93 -9.08 11.94
C ASN A 269 -11.99 -9.99 11.26
N LYS A 270 -13.01 -9.39 10.64
CA LYS A 270 -14.12 -10.10 10.00
C LYS A 270 -13.71 -11.05 8.85
N ASN A 271 -12.52 -10.89 8.29
CA ASN A 271 -11.99 -11.74 7.21
C ASN A 271 -11.24 -12.96 7.77
N GLY A 272 -10.68 -12.81 8.98
CA GLY A 272 -9.76 -13.76 9.62
C GLY A 272 -8.29 -13.31 9.59
N GLU A 273 -8.01 -12.02 9.36
CA GLU A 273 -6.65 -11.45 9.44
C GLU A 273 -6.33 -11.02 10.88
N LEU A 274 -5.06 -11.12 11.29
CA LEU A 274 -4.57 -10.69 12.61
C LEU A 274 -4.44 -9.16 12.67
N VAL A 275 -5.13 -8.52 13.62
CA VAL A 275 -5.18 -7.06 13.81
C VAL A 275 -4.95 -6.67 15.27
N TYR A 276 -4.08 -5.69 15.46
CA TYR A 276 -3.67 -5.13 16.75
C TYR A 276 -4.69 -4.10 17.29
N THR A 277 -4.97 -4.14 18.59
CA THR A 277 -5.86 -3.17 19.25
C THR A 277 -5.09 -2.22 20.18
N SER A 278 -5.57 -0.97 20.27
CA SER A 278 -5.09 0.01 21.25
C SER A 278 -6.07 0.11 22.42
N ASN A 279 -5.55 0.22 23.64
CA ASN A 279 -6.36 0.50 24.84
C ASN A 279 -6.80 1.98 24.93
N GLN A 280 -6.28 2.86 24.07
CA GLN A 280 -6.60 4.29 24.07
C GLN A 280 -6.87 4.82 22.64
N ASP A 281 -7.86 5.71 22.57
CA ASP A 281 -8.59 6.35 21.47
C ASP A 281 -8.05 6.41 20.01
N LYS A 282 -8.94 6.81 19.11
CA LYS A 282 -8.92 6.63 17.65
C LYS A 282 -7.80 7.33 16.84
N SER A 283 -6.82 7.99 17.47
CA SER A 283 -5.87 8.87 16.76
C SER A 283 -4.47 8.32 16.53
N HIS A 284 -4.02 7.30 17.29
CA HIS A 284 -2.62 6.82 17.25
C HIS A 284 -2.52 5.29 17.06
N SER A 285 -3.41 4.68 16.28
CA SER A 285 -3.30 3.24 15.98
C SER A 285 -2.23 2.98 14.92
N ILE A 286 -0.99 2.71 15.35
CA ILE A 286 0.06 2.15 14.48
C ILE A 286 -0.39 0.74 14.06
N ARG A 287 -1.02 0.64 12.89
CA ARG A 287 -1.49 -0.63 12.34
C ARG A 287 -0.39 -1.26 11.49
N TYR A 288 0.23 -2.30 12.02
CA TYR A 288 0.87 -3.30 11.17
C TYR A 288 -0.21 -4.20 10.56
N SER A 289 -0.32 -4.24 9.24
CA SER A 289 -0.82 -5.45 8.57
C SER A 289 0.31 -6.47 8.56
N TYR A 290 0.07 -7.66 9.12
CA TYR A 290 1.05 -8.75 9.02
C TYR A 290 1.31 -9.11 7.55
N GLU A 291 0.32 -8.95 6.68
CA GLU A 291 0.40 -9.19 5.24
C GLU A 291 1.22 -8.14 4.47
N GLU A 292 1.48 -6.96 5.06
CA GLU A 292 2.38 -5.95 4.47
C GLU A 292 3.85 -6.21 4.83
N ILE A 293 4.12 -6.84 5.99
CA ILE A 293 5.46 -7.25 6.40
C ILE A 293 5.85 -8.58 5.72
N PHE A 294 4.91 -9.54 5.72
CA PHE A 294 5.02 -10.84 5.06
C PHE A 294 3.77 -11.11 4.23
N PRO A 295 3.77 -10.81 2.93
CA PRO A 295 2.61 -11.08 2.09
C PRO A 295 2.29 -12.58 2.08
N THR A 296 1.13 -12.91 2.63
CA THR A 296 0.43 -14.20 2.72
C THR A 296 0.04 -14.71 1.33
N LYS A 297 1.04 -14.85 0.45
CA LYS A 297 0.93 -15.47 -0.87
C LYS A 297 0.78 -16.99 -0.74
N THR A 298 -0.32 -17.42 -0.15
CA THR A 298 -0.85 -18.79 -0.26
C THR A 298 -1.47 -19.03 -1.65
N VAL A 299 -0.92 -18.37 -2.68
CA VAL A 299 -1.02 -18.77 -4.08
C VAL A 299 0.25 -19.55 -4.38
N ILE A 300 0.21 -20.86 -4.16
CA ILE A 300 1.30 -21.77 -4.49
C ILE A 300 1.40 -21.88 -6.02
N LYS A 301 2.08 -20.92 -6.64
CA LYS A 301 2.64 -21.13 -7.98
C LYS A 301 3.84 -22.06 -7.82
N SER A 302 3.73 -23.25 -8.39
CA SER A 302 4.75 -24.28 -8.36
C SER A 302 6.05 -23.80 -9.00
N GLN A 303 7.09 -23.66 -8.17
CA GLN A 303 8.48 -23.62 -8.60
C GLN A 303 9.30 -24.57 -7.72
N ILE A 304 9.15 -25.87 -7.99
CA ILE A 304 10.26 -26.81 -7.82
C ILE A 304 10.95 -26.83 -9.18
N ALA A 305 12.12 -26.21 -9.23
CA ALA A 305 13.15 -26.42 -10.23
C ALA A 305 14.46 -26.19 -9.49
N ASP A 306 15.34 -27.19 -9.49
CA ASP A 306 16.64 -27.09 -8.83
C ASP A 306 17.56 -26.09 -9.55
N MET A 307 18.67 -25.78 -8.88
CA MET A 307 19.65 -24.79 -9.32
C MET A 307 20.12 -25.01 -10.75
N ASP A 308 20.15 -23.93 -11.54
CA ASP A 308 21.22 -23.75 -12.52
C ASP A 308 21.62 -22.27 -12.59
N ASP A 309 22.91 -22.01 -12.81
CA ASP A 309 23.52 -20.69 -12.63
C ASP A 309 23.74 -19.99 -13.97
N ASN A 310 22.99 -18.91 -14.27
CA ASN A 310 23.59 -17.77 -14.98
C ASN A 310 22.83 -16.43 -14.96
N THR A 311 23.64 -15.39 -14.85
CA THR A 311 23.45 -13.97 -15.18
C THR A 311 22.48 -13.64 -16.35
N LYS A 312 21.42 -12.83 -16.08
CA LYS A 312 21.17 -11.50 -16.70
C LYS A 312 19.81 -10.89 -16.32
N ASN A 313 19.72 -9.55 -16.42
CA ASN A 313 18.48 -8.79 -16.21
C ASN A 313 17.35 -9.21 -17.18
N GLN A 314 16.16 -9.52 -16.65
CA GLN A 314 14.91 -9.42 -17.42
C GLN A 314 13.80 -8.74 -16.61
N SER A 315 13.14 -7.79 -17.27
CA SER A 315 12.03 -7.00 -16.74
C SER A 315 10.72 -7.80 -16.73
N PHE A 316 10.01 -7.79 -15.60
CA PHE A 316 8.67 -8.38 -15.51
C PHE A 316 7.65 -7.65 -16.41
N MET A 317 6.94 -8.43 -17.24
CA MET A 317 5.78 -8.01 -18.03
C MET A 317 4.59 -8.93 -17.70
N PRO A 318 3.44 -8.41 -17.23
CA PRO A 318 2.26 -9.25 -16.98
C PRO A 318 1.51 -9.57 -18.27
N VAL A 319 1.34 -10.85 -18.57
CA VAL A 319 0.46 -11.31 -19.66
C VAL A 319 -1.00 -11.14 -19.24
N LYS A 320 -1.80 -10.47 -20.06
CA LYS A 320 -3.25 -10.33 -19.85
C LYS A 320 -3.94 -11.69 -20.03
N ASN A 321 -4.93 -11.98 -19.18
CA ASN A 321 -6.04 -12.85 -19.59
C ASN A 321 -7.38 -12.20 -19.16
N MET A 322 -8.45 -12.51 -19.87
CA MET A 322 -9.61 -11.62 -20.00
C MET A 322 -10.91 -12.41 -19.88
N ASN A 323 -11.81 -11.98 -18.98
CA ASN A 323 -13.19 -12.48 -18.93
C ASN A 323 -14.19 -11.38 -18.52
N LYS A 324 -15.46 -11.58 -18.88
CA LYS A 324 -16.45 -10.49 -19.03
C LYS A 324 -17.56 -10.47 -17.97
N CYS A 325 -17.87 -9.25 -17.53
CA CYS A 325 -19.21 -8.67 -17.36
C CYS A 325 -20.27 -9.39 -16.49
N ALA A 326 -20.76 -8.65 -15.48
CA ALA A 326 -22.19 -8.50 -15.25
C ALA A 326 -22.47 -7.08 -14.67
N ARG A 327 -23.45 -6.36 -15.22
CA ARG A 327 -23.99 -5.12 -14.64
C ARG A 327 -25.40 -5.40 -14.10
N VAL A 328 -25.71 -4.96 -12.88
CA VAL A 328 -27.09 -4.92 -12.35
C VAL A 328 -27.49 -3.46 -12.21
N TRP A 329 -28.71 -3.13 -12.63
CA TRP A 329 -29.26 -1.77 -12.58
C TRP A 329 -30.05 -1.55 -11.29
N TYR A 330 -30.02 -0.33 -10.74
CA TYR A 330 -31.00 0.12 -9.75
C TYR A 330 -31.98 1.10 -10.40
N SER A 331 -33.23 0.66 -10.56
CA SER A 331 -34.36 1.51 -10.93
C SER A 331 -35.13 1.93 -9.67
N SER A 332 -35.34 3.23 -9.48
CA SER A 332 -36.17 3.74 -8.39
C SER A 332 -37.64 3.79 -8.78
N GLU A 333 -38.53 3.21 -7.98
CA GLU A 333 -39.96 3.52 -8.00
C GLU A 333 -40.46 3.95 -6.62
N LYS A 334 -41.43 4.85 -6.60
CA LYS A 334 -42.12 5.32 -5.39
C LYS A 334 -43.38 4.49 -5.15
N THR A 335 -43.76 4.30 -3.90
CA THR A 335 -45.18 4.14 -3.53
C THR A 335 -45.42 4.60 -2.08
N LEU A 336 -46.69 4.77 -1.70
CA LEU A 336 -47.13 5.41 -0.46
C LEU A 336 -47.57 4.39 0.62
N PHE A 337 -47.88 4.92 1.81
CA PHE A 337 -48.85 4.48 2.85
C PHE A 337 -49.76 3.25 2.52
N ASP A 338 -50.20 2.41 3.48
CA ASP A 338 -50.43 2.69 4.91
C ASP A 338 -50.51 1.43 5.84
N GLU A 339 -50.52 1.69 7.16
CA GLU A 339 -51.19 0.99 8.28
C GLU A 339 -51.07 -0.53 8.60
N LYS A 340 -50.97 -0.81 9.93
CA LYS A 340 -51.40 -2.01 10.72
C LYS A 340 -50.58 -3.33 10.53
N THR A 341 -50.31 -4.18 11.55
CA THR A 341 -50.74 -4.22 12.98
C THR A 341 -49.71 -4.91 13.92
N SER A 342 -49.79 -4.59 15.23
CA SER A 342 -49.15 -5.24 16.42
C SER A 342 -49.59 -6.73 16.62
N PRO A 343 -48.94 -7.65 17.41
CA PRO A 343 -48.47 -7.39 18.79
C PRO A 343 -47.34 -8.22 19.51
N TRP A 344 -46.54 -7.49 20.32
CA TRP A 344 -46.13 -7.79 21.74
C TRP A 344 -45.32 -9.05 22.16
N LYS A 345 -44.16 -8.81 22.84
CA LYS A 345 -43.83 -9.11 24.28
C LYS A 345 -42.31 -9.03 24.56
N LYS A 346 -41.78 -8.63 25.74
CA LYS A 346 -42.32 -7.85 26.89
C LYS A 346 -41.19 -7.50 27.92
N THR A 347 -41.14 -6.26 28.44
CA THR A 347 -40.55 -5.83 29.76
C THR A 347 -39.04 -6.08 30.03
N SER A 348 -38.32 -5.38 30.93
CA SER A 348 -38.58 -4.24 31.85
C SER A 348 -37.26 -3.44 32.02
N CYS A 349 -37.18 -2.10 32.01
CA CYS A 349 -37.87 -1.05 32.77
C CYS A 349 -37.39 -0.85 34.22
N SER A 350 -36.55 0.16 34.47
CA SER A 350 -36.32 0.90 35.74
C SER A 350 -35.09 1.84 35.61
N SER A 351 -34.96 3.04 36.19
CA SER A 351 -35.92 4.16 36.45
C SER A 351 -35.16 5.36 37.07
N ARG A 352 -35.64 6.59 36.81
CA ARG A 352 -35.39 7.88 37.56
C ARG A 352 -34.00 8.57 37.45
N MET A 353 -33.84 9.87 37.77
CA MET A 353 -34.72 11.07 37.66
C MET A 353 -33.99 12.37 38.13
N ARG A 354 -34.21 13.51 37.42
CA ARG A 354 -33.99 14.94 37.83
C ARG A 354 -32.58 15.43 38.18
N MET A 355 -32.17 16.49 37.49
CA MET A 355 -32.03 17.90 37.98
C MET A 355 -31.96 18.81 36.74
N ALA A 356 -32.09 20.14 36.77
CA ALA A 356 -32.91 21.10 37.55
C ALA A 356 -32.56 22.50 36.97
N ASP A 357 -33.54 23.38 36.77
CA ASP A 357 -33.35 24.60 35.97
C ASP A 357 -32.62 25.73 36.73
N ILE A 358 -31.73 26.45 36.03
CA ILE A 358 -31.28 27.81 36.37
C ILE A 358 -31.16 28.60 35.06
N GLU A 359 -31.94 29.67 34.94
CA GLU A 359 -31.83 30.67 33.86
C GLU A 359 -30.85 31.78 34.28
N ALA A 360 -29.99 32.23 33.36
CA ALA A 360 -29.23 33.48 33.42
C ALA A 360 -28.79 33.88 32.01
N ASP A 361 -29.03 35.13 31.61
CA ASP A 361 -28.95 35.55 30.21
C ASP A 361 -27.51 35.74 29.69
N GLN A 362 -27.26 35.25 28.47
CA GLN A 362 -26.43 35.96 27.49
C GLN A 362 -26.73 35.48 26.06
N GLU A 363 -27.55 36.24 25.32
CA GLU A 363 -27.79 36.02 23.89
C GLU A 363 -26.59 36.50 23.06
N THR A 364 -25.90 35.61 22.33
CA THR A 364 -25.25 35.88 21.03
C THR A 364 -24.70 34.58 20.38
N ASN A 365 -24.50 34.60 19.06
CA ASN A 365 -23.78 33.61 18.24
C ASN A 365 -24.21 32.13 18.29
N SER A 366 -25.52 31.81 18.36
CA SER A 366 -25.96 30.42 18.17
C SER A 366 -25.89 29.93 16.71
N GLU A 367 -26.14 30.80 15.73
CA GLU A 367 -26.18 30.42 14.30
C GLU A 367 -24.79 30.07 13.74
N GLU A 368 -23.77 30.86 14.09
CA GLU A 368 -22.38 30.61 13.71
C GLU A 368 -21.86 29.27 14.28
N ALA A 369 -22.21 28.98 15.54
CA ALA A 369 -21.91 27.69 16.18
C ALA A 369 -22.68 26.52 15.55
N MET A 370 -23.93 26.72 15.10
CA MET A 370 -24.68 25.71 14.35
C MET A 370 -24.09 25.48 12.96
N LEU A 371 -23.65 26.52 12.25
CA LEU A 371 -23.00 26.39 10.94
C LEU A 371 -21.67 25.65 11.06
N TYR A 372 -20.83 26.01 12.04
CA TYR A 372 -19.61 25.26 12.36
C TYR A 372 -19.90 23.80 12.73
N THR A 373 -20.98 23.53 13.48
CA THR A 373 -21.39 22.17 13.84
C THR A 373 -21.94 21.38 12.65
N ALA A 374 -22.61 22.04 11.70
CA ALA A 374 -23.12 21.44 10.46
C ALA A 374 -21.97 21.10 9.50
N LEU A 375 -21.05 22.05 9.27
CA LEU A 375 -19.82 21.83 8.50
C LEU A 375 -18.97 20.71 9.13
N ARG A 376 -18.75 20.73 10.45
CA ARG A 376 -18.04 19.66 11.16
C ARG A 376 -18.74 18.31 11.06
N LYS A 377 -20.07 18.26 11.03
CA LYS A 377 -20.85 17.03 10.79
C LYS A 377 -20.84 16.57 9.33
N LEU A 378 -20.61 17.44 8.35
CA LEU A 378 -20.40 17.10 6.94
C LEU A 378 -18.99 16.54 6.73
N VAL A 379 -17.96 17.19 7.28
CA VAL A 379 -16.57 16.71 7.26
C VAL A 379 -16.45 15.34 7.96
N LEU A 380 -16.93 15.21 9.20
CA LEU A 380 -16.90 13.92 9.93
C LEU A 380 -17.78 12.82 9.30
N LYS A 381 -18.70 13.16 8.38
CA LYS A 381 -19.43 12.17 7.58
C LYS A 381 -18.63 11.64 6.39
N ARG A 382 -17.57 12.33 5.98
CA ARG A 382 -16.59 11.87 4.97
C ARG A 382 -15.69 10.80 5.61
N ASP A 383 -15.09 11.11 6.76
CA ASP A 383 -14.19 10.21 7.51
C ASP A 383 -14.80 8.84 7.83
N ALA A 384 -16.08 8.81 8.19
CA ALA A 384 -16.77 7.60 8.65
C ALA A 384 -16.82 6.44 7.62
N ASN A 385 -16.65 6.75 6.32
CA ASN A 385 -16.64 5.76 5.24
C ASN A 385 -15.25 5.50 4.62
N GLU A 386 -14.19 6.16 5.10
CA GLU A 386 -12.83 6.00 4.53
C GLU A 386 -11.92 5.12 5.40
N ALA A 387 -12.35 4.78 6.62
CA ALA A 387 -11.65 3.87 7.54
C ALA A 387 -11.50 2.42 7.04
N GLU A 388 -12.20 2.04 5.95
CA GLU A 388 -12.07 0.76 5.24
C GLU A 388 -11.39 0.91 3.86
N LYS A 389 -10.86 2.09 3.51
CA LYS A 389 -10.16 2.37 2.22
C LYS A 389 -8.64 2.51 2.31
N TYR A 390 -8.08 2.77 3.50
CA TYR A 390 -6.66 3.10 3.63
C TYR A 390 -5.79 1.85 3.80
N ASN A 391 -5.32 1.29 2.68
CA ASN A 391 -4.14 0.43 2.64
C ASN A 391 -2.94 1.28 2.17
N PRO A 392 -1.88 1.45 2.96
CA PRO A 392 -0.77 2.36 2.62
C PRO A 392 0.20 1.81 1.56
N PHE A 393 0.01 0.59 1.04
CA PHE A 393 1.02 -0.15 0.25
C PHE A 393 0.59 -0.61 -1.15
N LEU A 394 -0.26 0.16 -1.85
CA LEU A 394 -0.62 -0.09 -3.26
C LEU A 394 -0.32 1.08 -4.22
N TYR A 395 0.95 1.26 -4.57
CA TYR A 395 1.37 2.03 -5.76
C TYR A 395 2.42 1.30 -6.60
N TYR A 396 1.94 0.39 -7.45
CA TYR A 396 2.56 0.14 -8.75
C TYR A 396 1.73 0.83 -9.84
N TYR A 397 2.43 1.34 -10.85
CA TYR A 397 1.91 2.03 -12.05
C TYR A 397 0.48 1.66 -12.47
N ILE A 398 -0.46 2.61 -12.31
CA ILE A 398 -1.78 2.57 -12.95
C ILE A 398 -1.60 3.13 -14.38
N PRO A 399 -1.82 2.33 -15.45
CA PRO A 399 -1.91 2.86 -16.81
C PRO A 399 -3.16 3.72 -16.95
N PRO A 400 -3.12 4.86 -17.65
CA PRO A 400 -4.33 5.65 -17.90
C PRO A 400 -5.27 4.91 -18.86
N ASP A 401 -6.57 4.81 -18.51
CA ASP A 401 -7.63 4.28 -19.38
C ASP A 401 -8.01 5.29 -20.48
N ILE A 402 -7.05 5.56 -21.36
CA ILE A 402 -7.21 6.34 -22.58
C ILE A 402 -6.72 5.45 -23.74
N PRO A 403 -7.46 5.33 -24.86
CA PRO A 403 -6.93 4.65 -26.04
C PRO A 403 -5.62 5.32 -26.46
N LEU A 404 -4.59 4.51 -26.72
CA LEU A 404 -3.27 5.01 -27.12
C LEU A 404 -3.42 5.91 -28.36
N ASP A 405 -2.87 7.11 -28.26
CA ASP A 405 -2.68 7.99 -29.40
C ASP A 405 -1.66 7.31 -30.34
N ASP A 406 -2.15 6.78 -31.46
CA ASP A 406 -1.33 6.05 -32.44
C ASP A 406 -0.28 6.94 -33.12
N GLU A 407 -0.53 8.26 -33.23
CA GLU A 407 0.43 9.22 -33.78
C GLU A 407 1.58 9.45 -32.79
N LEU A 408 1.25 9.58 -31.50
CA LEU A 408 2.23 9.68 -30.41
C LEU A 408 3.00 8.37 -30.19
N LEU A 409 2.33 7.21 -30.34
CA LEU A 409 2.95 5.88 -30.31
C LEU A 409 3.90 5.67 -31.51
N HIS A 410 3.53 6.16 -32.70
CA HIS A 410 4.37 6.14 -33.89
C HIS A 410 5.59 7.06 -33.74
N ALA A 411 5.40 8.29 -33.23
CA ALA A 411 6.49 9.22 -32.94
C ALA A 411 7.47 8.66 -31.88
N ALA A 412 6.96 8.00 -30.82
CA ALA A 412 7.78 7.33 -29.82
C ALA A 412 8.60 6.17 -30.43
N ARG A 413 7.99 5.36 -31.32
CA ARG A 413 8.69 4.28 -32.04
C ARG A 413 9.79 4.82 -32.96
N GLN A 414 9.53 5.88 -33.72
CA GLN A 414 10.57 6.53 -34.54
C GLN A 414 11.69 7.12 -33.68
N SER A 415 11.36 7.75 -32.54
CA SER A 415 12.34 8.29 -31.59
C SER A 415 13.21 7.22 -30.92
N ALA A 416 12.69 5.99 -30.76
CA ALA A 416 13.46 4.84 -30.28
C ALA A 416 14.35 4.27 -31.40
N MET A 417 13.82 4.07 -32.61
CA MET A 417 14.58 3.58 -33.77
C MET A 417 15.78 4.50 -34.11
N ASN A 418 15.58 5.82 -34.06
CA ASN A 418 16.65 6.79 -34.34
C ASN A 418 17.73 6.82 -33.23
N ARG A 419 17.41 6.42 -31.99
CA ARG A 419 18.40 6.25 -30.91
C ARG A 419 19.25 4.99 -31.10
N ASN A 420 18.62 3.86 -31.40
CA ASN A 420 19.36 2.62 -31.65
C ASN A 420 20.26 2.75 -32.89
N ASN A 421 19.81 3.42 -33.95
CA ASN A 421 20.63 3.66 -35.15
C ASN A 421 21.79 4.64 -34.92
N SER A 422 21.73 5.54 -33.93
CA SER A 422 22.87 6.43 -33.60
C SER A 422 23.90 5.78 -32.66
N GLN A 423 23.48 4.81 -31.83
CA GLN A 423 24.40 3.99 -31.05
C GLN A 423 25.11 2.94 -31.93
N ASN A 424 24.38 2.22 -32.79
CA ASN A 424 25.01 1.26 -33.71
C ASN A 424 26.00 1.92 -34.68
N ALA A 425 25.79 3.20 -35.05
CA ALA A 425 26.71 3.97 -35.88
C ALA A 425 27.99 4.43 -35.16
N THR A 426 28.09 4.29 -33.83
CA THR A 426 29.29 4.67 -33.05
C THR A 426 30.10 3.49 -32.52
N GLU A 427 29.62 2.24 -32.68
CA GLU A 427 30.35 1.02 -32.30
C GLU A 427 30.95 0.23 -33.49
N THR A 428 30.88 0.76 -34.71
CA THR A 428 31.36 0.08 -35.94
C THR A 428 32.72 0.59 -36.46
N GLU A 429 33.51 1.33 -35.66
CA GLU A 429 34.87 1.77 -36.02
C GLU A 429 35.94 1.48 -34.94
N GLN A 430 35.96 0.27 -34.36
CA GLN A 430 37.18 -0.29 -33.75
C GLN A 430 37.15 -1.81 -33.52
N SER A 431 38.33 -2.44 -33.63
CA SER A 431 38.67 -3.86 -33.37
C SER A 431 38.09 -4.95 -34.28
N SER A 432 38.95 -5.53 -35.13
CA SER A 432 38.82 -6.91 -35.64
C SER A 432 40.16 -7.48 -36.15
N THR A 433 41.05 -7.78 -35.22
CA THR A 433 42.20 -8.71 -35.34
C THR A 433 42.27 -9.49 -34.01
N GLU A 434 42.59 -10.79 -33.94
CA GLU A 434 43.05 -11.74 -34.97
C GLU A 434 42.45 -13.16 -34.72
N GLU A 435 42.89 -14.18 -35.47
CA GLU A 435 42.20 -15.47 -35.66
C GLU A 435 42.51 -16.58 -34.62
N ASN A 436 41.64 -17.60 -34.47
CA ASN A 436 41.93 -18.96 -35.01
C ASN A 436 40.87 -20.07 -34.75
N SER A 437 40.47 -20.76 -35.85
CA SER A 437 40.01 -22.18 -35.92
C SER A 437 38.68 -22.58 -35.22
N SER A 438 37.91 -23.59 -35.66
CA SER A 438 38.11 -24.61 -36.71
C SER A 438 36.79 -25.16 -37.30
N SER A 439 36.79 -25.58 -38.59
CA SER A 439 35.89 -26.60 -39.21
C SER A 439 34.38 -26.27 -39.34
N CYS A 440 33.63 -26.57 -40.42
CA CYS A 440 33.87 -26.96 -41.83
C CYS A 440 32.48 -26.87 -42.56
N SER A 441 32.30 -26.37 -43.79
CA SER A 441 32.32 -27.18 -45.04
C SER A 441 31.86 -26.32 -46.25
N SER A 442 32.38 -26.59 -47.46
CA SER A 442 31.80 -26.31 -48.81
C SER A 442 31.32 -24.87 -49.18
N GLU A 443 31.57 -24.30 -50.36
CA GLU A 443 32.21 -24.80 -51.59
C GLU A 443 32.83 -23.68 -52.47
N ILE A 444 33.48 -24.08 -53.57
CA ILE A 444 34.37 -23.33 -54.51
C ILE A 444 33.55 -22.78 -55.72
N PRO A 445 33.89 -21.68 -56.47
CA PRO A 445 35.24 -21.34 -56.98
C PRO A 445 35.71 -19.85 -57.04
N ILE A 446 37.00 -19.70 -57.38
CA ILE A 446 37.76 -18.46 -57.68
C ILE A 446 38.07 -18.38 -59.20
N PRO A 447 38.17 -17.19 -59.83
CA PRO A 447 39.49 -16.69 -60.34
C PRO A 447 39.78 -15.23 -59.89
N VAL A 448 40.98 -14.84 -59.42
CA VAL A 448 42.23 -14.52 -60.17
C VAL A 448 42.06 -13.24 -61.03
N MET A 449 42.83 -12.13 -60.96
CA MET A 449 44.16 -11.75 -60.36
C MET A 449 44.13 -10.19 -60.06
N LYS A 450 45.13 -9.38 -59.64
CA LYS A 450 46.61 -9.44 -59.44
C LYS A 450 47.13 -8.26 -58.56
N ASP A 451 48.39 -8.34 -58.11
CA ASP A 451 49.30 -7.27 -57.62
C ASP A 451 49.55 -6.14 -58.67
N SER A 452 50.03 -4.92 -58.34
CA SER A 452 51.37 -4.64 -57.80
C SER A 452 51.66 -3.13 -57.50
N SER A 453 52.87 -2.87 -56.99
CA SER A 453 53.69 -1.62 -57.03
C SER A 453 53.37 -0.43 -56.09
N SER A 454 54.46 0.09 -55.52
CA SER A 454 54.64 1.22 -54.59
C SER A 454 55.57 2.28 -55.21
N GLU A 455 55.61 3.49 -54.63
CA GLU A 455 56.71 4.49 -54.62
C GLU A 455 56.26 5.60 -53.62
N ASP A 456 57.04 6.02 -52.60
CA ASP A 456 58.23 6.94 -52.59
C ASP A 456 57.82 8.44 -52.76
N ASP A 457 58.39 9.48 -52.13
CA ASP A 457 59.55 9.70 -51.22
C ASP A 457 59.36 11.00 -50.34
N SER A 458 60.36 11.34 -49.47
CA SER A 458 60.71 12.57 -48.70
C SER A 458 59.96 13.93 -48.90
N GLY A 459 59.97 14.94 -47.99
CA GLY A 459 60.64 15.27 -46.70
C GLY A 459 60.12 16.67 -46.20
N ILE A 460 60.76 17.53 -45.37
CA ILE A 460 61.96 17.50 -44.49
C ILE A 460 62.00 18.78 -43.57
N ASN A 461 62.66 18.74 -42.39
CA ASN A 461 63.04 19.86 -41.46
C ASN A 461 61.89 20.75 -40.82
N GLU A 462 62.05 21.49 -39.70
CA GLU A 462 63.21 21.83 -38.84
C GLU A 462 62.83 22.15 -37.34
N GLU A 463 63.81 21.99 -36.43
CA GLU A 463 64.14 22.66 -35.12
C GLU A 463 63.17 23.63 -34.36
N LEU A 464 63.29 23.91 -33.03
CA LEU A 464 63.81 23.22 -31.82
C LEU A 464 63.49 24.09 -30.56
N SER A 465 63.91 23.65 -29.35
CA SER A 465 64.08 24.40 -28.07
C SER A 465 62.84 24.74 -27.22
N LEU A 466 62.92 24.98 -25.89
CA LEU A 466 63.62 24.31 -24.77
C LEU A 466 63.23 25.03 -23.44
N ASP A 467 62.69 24.34 -22.42
CA ASP A 467 63.24 24.38 -21.04
C ASP A 467 62.50 23.48 -20.01
N LYS A 468 63.31 22.79 -19.19
CA LYS A 468 63.18 22.44 -17.74
C LYS A 468 61.85 21.93 -17.12
N PHE A 469 61.87 21.05 -16.11
CA PHE A 469 62.79 19.98 -15.65
C PHE A 469 62.15 19.27 -14.44
N GLY A 470 62.43 17.97 -14.20
CA GLY A 470 62.18 17.30 -12.91
C GLY A 470 61.24 16.10 -12.98
N GLU A 471 61.82 14.89 -12.89
CA GLU A 471 61.12 13.61 -13.08
C GLU A 471 60.81 12.84 -11.78
N GLU A 472 60.00 11.82 -12.00
CA GLU A 472 59.40 10.87 -11.06
C GLU A 472 60.36 9.85 -10.40
N LYS A 473 59.75 9.07 -9.46
CA LYS A 473 59.82 7.58 -9.33
C LYS A 473 60.90 6.85 -8.48
N LYS A 474 60.32 5.90 -7.73
CA LYS A 474 60.74 4.50 -7.43
C LYS A 474 61.61 4.14 -6.21
N GLU A 475 61.02 3.24 -5.40
CA GLU A 475 61.51 1.93 -4.92
C GLU A 475 63.02 1.64 -4.84
N ILE A 476 63.44 1.03 -3.71
CA ILE A 476 64.11 -0.30 -3.64
C ILE A 476 64.19 -0.80 -2.16
N THR A 477 64.55 -2.07 -1.95
CA THR A 477 64.78 -2.79 -0.66
C THR A 477 66.04 -2.27 0.09
N CYS A 478 66.59 -2.79 1.20
CA CYS A 478 66.64 -4.14 1.82
C CYS A 478 67.14 -4.07 3.31
N ASP A 479 67.34 -5.15 4.10
CA ASP A 479 66.63 -6.42 4.41
C ASP A 479 67.34 -7.07 5.66
N ASP A 480 66.93 -8.26 6.13
CA ASP A 480 67.61 -9.17 7.12
C ASP A 480 67.73 -8.72 8.61
N GLU A 481 67.85 -9.58 9.66
CA GLU A 481 68.27 -10.99 9.73
C GLU A 481 67.71 -11.78 10.98
N ILE A 482 67.47 -13.11 10.82
CA ILE A 482 67.54 -14.27 11.77
C ILE A 482 67.02 -14.20 13.25
N ALA A 483 66.09 -15.11 13.59
CA ALA A 483 66.21 -16.13 14.67
C ALA A 483 65.09 -17.21 14.56
N CYS A 484 65.32 -18.45 15.04
CA CYS A 484 64.38 -19.58 14.84
C CYS A 484 64.29 -20.54 16.05
N ASN A 485 63.45 -21.59 15.92
CA ASN A 485 63.16 -22.69 16.85
C ASN A 485 62.12 -22.35 17.96
N ASN A 486 61.26 -23.28 18.42
CA ASN A 486 61.23 -24.73 18.19
C ASN A 486 59.81 -25.36 18.15
N GLU A 487 59.79 -26.63 17.69
CA GLU A 487 58.79 -27.73 17.73
C GLU A 487 57.62 -27.65 18.76
N MET A 488 56.47 -28.31 18.60
CA MET A 488 56.24 -29.62 17.95
C MET A 488 54.77 -29.85 17.52
N LEU A 489 54.52 -30.66 16.48
CA LEU A 489 53.19 -31.27 16.23
C LEU A 489 53.00 -32.55 17.06
N HIS A 490 51.78 -32.81 17.51
CA HIS A 490 51.31 -34.18 17.77
C HIS A 490 49.92 -34.41 17.16
N THR A 491 49.79 -35.53 16.45
CA THR A 491 48.55 -35.98 15.79
C THR A 491 47.88 -37.12 16.59
N HIS A 492 46.58 -37.31 16.30
CA HIS A 492 45.68 -38.31 16.90
C HIS A 492 45.28 -38.01 18.37
N SER A 493 44.10 -38.42 18.84
CA SER A 493 43.05 -39.21 18.20
C SER A 493 41.67 -38.56 18.34
N VAL A 494 40.76 -38.89 17.41
CA VAL A 494 39.33 -38.72 17.63
C VAL A 494 38.92 -39.60 18.82
N HIS A 495 38.06 -39.08 19.70
CA HIS A 495 37.22 -39.90 20.58
C HIS A 495 35.83 -39.29 20.70
N PHE A 496 34.82 -40.15 20.67
CA PHE A 496 33.40 -39.82 20.54
C PHE A 496 32.70 -40.07 21.90
N PHE A 497 32.01 -39.06 22.44
CA PHE A 497 31.02 -39.10 23.53
C PHE A 497 30.52 -37.65 23.77
N ASP A 498 29.27 -37.37 24.12
CA ASP A 498 28.00 -38.01 23.74
C ASP A 498 26.86 -36.98 23.90
N SER A 499 25.66 -37.25 23.41
CA SER A 499 24.51 -36.35 23.58
C SER A 499 23.81 -36.57 24.93
N GLU A 500 23.93 -35.63 25.86
CA GLU A 500 23.05 -35.59 27.04
C GLU A 500 21.84 -34.68 26.84
N HIS A 501 20.67 -35.16 27.25
CA HIS A 501 19.39 -34.48 27.13
C HIS A 501 19.23 -33.38 28.18
N PHE A 502 18.86 -32.17 27.76
CA PHE A 502 18.27 -31.19 28.67
C PHE A 502 16.83 -31.58 29.01
N TYR A 503 16.64 -32.20 30.17
CA TYR A 503 15.36 -32.16 30.88
C TYR A 503 15.22 -30.78 31.54
N ILE A 504 14.13 -30.07 31.23
CA ILE A 504 13.70 -28.90 32.01
C ILE A 504 12.60 -29.38 32.96
N ASP A 505 12.98 -29.62 34.21
CA ASP A 505 12.01 -29.84 35.29
C ASP A 505 11.25 -28.53 35.62
N TYR A 506 10.08 -28.69 36.25
CA TYR A 506 9.24 -27.57 36.65
C TYR A 506 9.99 -26.57 37.54
N ILE A 507 10.09 -25.31 37.09
CA ILE A 507 10.49 -24.19 37.94
C ILE A 507 9.23 -23.56 38.51
N ASP A 508 9.03 -23.75 39.82
CA ASP A 508 8.01 -23.06 40.60
C ASP A 508 8.37 -21.58 40.77
N THR A 509 7.38 -20.69 40.85
CA THR A 509 7.60 -19.24 40.84
C THR A 509 7.97 -18.71 42.23
N ASP A 510 9.25 -18.79 42.60
CA ASP A 510 9.83 -17.79 43.51
C ASP A 510 11.38 -17.71 43.46
N SER A 511 11.91 -16.52 43.70
CA SER A 511 13.33 -16.26 44.04
C SER A 511 14.44 -16.73 43.06
N ILE A 512 14.53 -16.13 41.86
CA ILE A 512 15.76 -16.19 41.04
C ILE A 512 16.73 -15.08 41.45
N THR A 513 17.89 -15.48 41.98
CA THR A 513 19.13 -14.68 41.88
C THR A 513 20.16 -15.52 41.12
N PHE A 514 20.76 -14.97 40.07
CA PHE A 514 21.82 -15.63 39.33
C PHE A 514 22.98 -14.66 39.11
N VAL A 515 24.20 -15.16 39.26
CA VAL A 515 25.43 -14.35 39.19
C VAL A 515 25.95 -14.41 37.77
N ASP A 516 26.00 -13.26 37.10
CA ASP A 516 26.55 -13.16 35.76
C ASP A 516 28.08 -13.36 35.75
N LYS A 517 28.56 -14.00 34.69
CA LYS A 517 29.96 -14.16 34.31
C LYS A 517 30.05 -14.30 32.79
N ASN A 518 30.13 -13.18 32.07
CA ASN A 518 31.20 -12.86 31.12
C ASN A 518 30.95 -11.51 30.42
N GLU A 519 31.34 -10.39 31.06
CA GLU A 519 31.48 -9.10 30.39
C GLU A 519 32.96 -8.74 30.21
N GLU A 520 33.45 -8.71 28.96
CA GLU A 520 34.75 -8.12 28.66
C GLU A 520 34.84 -7.56 27.23
N PHE A 521 34.02 -6.54 26.94
CA PHE A 521 34.21 -5.44 25.96
C PHE A 521 32.91 -4.58 26.01
N CYS A 522 32.89 -3.25 26.01
CA CYS A 522 33.95 -2.24 25.86
C CYS A 522 33.65 -1.03 26.78
N LYS A 523 34.66 -0.40 27.40
CA LYS A 523 34.46 0.74 28.31
C LYS A 523 35.01 2.06 27.76
N SER A 524 34.15 3.08 27.64
CA SER A 524 34.58 4.47 27.47
C SER A 524 33.52 5.48 27.96
N THR A 525 33.97 6.36 28.87
CA THR A 525 33.36 7.64 29.32
C THR A 525 31.98 7.62 29.99
N ASP A 526 31.94 8.17 31.20
CA ASP A 526 30.78 8.23 32.10
C ASP A 526 29.83 9.41 31.79
N GLU A 527 28.56 9.09 31.52
CA GLU A 527 27.41 9.89 31.95
C GLU A 527 26.37 8.93 32.59
N PRO A 528 25.53 9.39 33.53
CA PRO A 528 24.55 8.55 34.19
C PRO A 528 23.39 8.22 33.24
N TYR A 529 23.55 7.17 32.43
CA TYR A 529 22.50 6.66 31.57
C TYR A 529 21.26 6.30 32.39
N ASN A 530 20.14 6.97 32.09
CA ASN A 530 18.81 6.43 32.37
C ASN A 530 18.62 5.23 31.45
N GLU A 531 19.07 4.05 31.88
CA GLU A 531 18.79 2.79 31.17
C GLU A 531 17.28 2.62 31.07
N GLN A 532 16.76 2.70 29.84
CA GLN A 532 15.34 2.52 29.60
C GLN A 532 14.94 1.10 30.03
N THR A 533 13.83 0.98 30.77
CA THR A 533 13.37 -0.33 31.28
C THR A 533 12.25 -0.93 30.42
N ILE A 534 11.99 -0.37 29.22
CA ILE A 534 10.85 -0.74 28.39
C ILE A 534 11.18 -1.95 27.53
N VAL A 535 12.35 -1.96 26.90
CA VAL A 535 12.84 -3.00 25.99
C VAL A 535 14.18 -3.53 26.52
N PRO A 536 14.57 -4.80 26.33
CA PRO A 536 15.94 -5.24 26.58
C PRO A 536 16.94 -4.42 25.74
N GLN A 537 17.92 -3.78 26.38
CA GLN A 537 18.82 -2.83 25.73
C GLN A 537 19.52 -3.43 24.49
N LYS A 538 19.98 -4.67 24.60
CA LYS A 538 20.58 -5.46 23.51
C LYS A 538 19.76 -5.48 22.21
N LEU A 539 18.43 -5.47 22.29
CA LEU A 539 17.56 -5.40 21.09
C LEU A 539 17.56 -4.00 20.46
N ILE A 540 17.66 -2.93 21.26
CA ILE A 540 17.84 -1.57 20.77
C ILE A 540 19.22 -1.43 20.11
N ASP A 541 20.26 -2.02 20.70
CA ASP A 541 21.62 -1.96 20.16
C ASP A 541 21.70 -2.65 18.78
N TYR A 542 21.10 -3.84 18.64
CA TYR A 542 20.93 -4.47 17.33
C TYR A 542 20.09 -3.62 16.38
N TYR A 543 19.00 -3.02 16.85
CA TYR A 543 18.13 -2.19 16.00
C TYR A 543 18.82 -0.92 15.49
N VAL A 544 19.62 -0.26 16.34
CA VAL A 544 20.48 0.88 15.98
C VAL A 544 21.57 0.44 15.00
N SER A 545 22.14 -0.76 15.15
CA SER A 545 23.14 -1.29 14.20
C SER A 545 22.61 -1.53 12.78
N MET A 546 21.28 -1.60 12.59
CA MET A 546 20.65 -1.67 11.26
C MET A 546 20.78 -0.36 10.46
N ALA A 547 20.99 0.78 11.14
CA ALA A 547 21.17 2.07 10.49
C ALA A 547 22.58 2.26 9.91
N GLU A 548 23.60 1.83 10.65
CA GLU A 548 25.00 1.81 10.21
C GLU A 548 25.63 0.44 10.55
N PRO A 549 25.52 -0.56 9.66
CA PRO A 549 26.11 -1.88 9.89
C PRO A 549 27.63 -1.76 10.00
N SER A 550 28.13 -1.80 11.23
CA SER A 550 29.47 -1.31 11.58
C SER A 550 30.63 -2.25 11.20
N GLN A 551 30.35 -3.28 10.40
CA GLN A 551 31.32 -4.24 9.87
C GLN A 551 31.21 -4.30 8.34
N PRO A 552 32.31 -4.06 7.58
CA PRO A 552 32.32 -4.16 6.12
C PRO A 552 32.40 -5.63 5.63
N ALA A 553 31.65 -6.54 6.25
CA ALA A 553 31.76 -7.98 6.08
C ALA A 553 30.53 -8.58 5.39
N GLN A 554 30.73 -9.27 4.25
CA GLN A 554 29.87 -10.32 3.65
C GLN A 554 28.38 -10.00 3.31
N PHE A 555 27.81 -8.87 3.73
CA PHE A 555 26.36 -8.58 3.62
C PHE A 555 25.98 -7.49 2.62
N LEU A 556 26.91 -7.04 1.76
CA LEU A 556 26.82 -5.79 1.00
C LEU A 556 25.46 -5.50 0.33
N ASP A 557 24.86 -6.49 -0.34
CA ASP A 557 23.56 -6.36 -1.00
C ASP A 557 22.40 -6.21 -0.01
N SER A 558 22.44 -6.98 1.09
CA SER A 558 21.39 -7.03 2.11
C SER A 558 21.49 -5.89 3.14
N CYS A 559 22.61 -5.16 3.22
CA CYS A 559 22.72 -3.97 4.08
C CYS A 559 21.65 -2.93 3.75
N ALA A 560 21.35 -2.71 2.46
CA ALA A 560 20.31 -1.77 2.04
C ALA A 560 18.89 -2.23 2.42
N GLU A 561 18.65 -3.55 2.48
CA GLU A 561 17.39 -4.16 2.92
C GLU A 561 17.23 -4.01 4.45
N ILE A 562 18.29 -4.29 5.20
CA ILE A 562 18.33 -4.17 6.68
C ILE A 562 18.07 -2.72 7.11
N SER A 563 18.74 -1.73 6.52
CA SER A 563 18.46 -0.32 6.81
C SER A 563 17.05 0.11 6.38
N HIS A 564 16.47 -0.52 5.36
CA HIS A 564 15.08 -0.28 4.97
C HIS A 564 14.07 -0.88 5.98
N TYR A 565 14.32 -2.07 6.54
CA TYR A 565 13.50 -2.63 7.62
C TYR A 565 13.56 -1.78 8.90
N CYS A 566 14.73 -1.22 9.22
CA CYS A 566 14.89 -0.25 10.31
C CYS A 566 14.04 1.00 10.04
N ALA A 567 14.25 1.66 8.89
CA ALA A 567 13.47 2.81 8.45
C ALA A 567 11.95 2.59 8.48
N PHE A 568 11.47 1.43 8.03
CA PHE A 568 10.06 1.07 7.97
C PHE A 568 9.41 0.91 9.35
N SER A 569 10.15 0.36 10.32
CA SER A 569 9.65 0.10 11.68
C SER A 569 9.90 1.24 12.67
N PHE A 570 10.66 2.27 12.27
CA PHE A 570 11.16 3.32 13.15
C PHE A 570 10.08 4.05 13.95
N PRO A 571 8.90 4.42 13.38
CA PRO A 571 7.85 5.08 14.15
C PRO A 571 7.31 4.23 15.31
N ALA A 572 7.16 2.92 15.12
CA ALA A 572 6.68 2.03 16.17
C ALA A 572 7.71 1.84 17.29
N VAL A 573 9.00 1.75 16.95
CA VAL A 573 10.07 1.66 17.95
C VAL A 573 10.22 2.97 18.72
N ALA A 574 10.13 4.12 18.04
CA ALA A 574 10.12 5.44 18.67
C ALA A 574 8.90 5.65 19.58
N PHE A 575 7.70 5.23 19.15
CA PHE A 575 6.48 5.25 19.95
C PHE A 575 6.57 4.33 21.19
N THR A 576 7.19 3.17 21.04
CA THR A 576 7.38 2.18 22.11
C THR A 576 8.30 2.69 23.22
N LEU A 577 9.45 3.23 22.83
CA LEU A 577 10.42 3.80 23.77
C LEU A 577 9.94 5.16 24.31
N GLY A 578 9.17 5.91 23.53
CA GLY A 578 8.64 7.22 23.86
C GLY A 578 9.69 8.33 23.79
N ARG A 579 9.23 9.59 23.76
CA ARG A 579 10.07 10.80 23.63
C ARG A 579 11.23 10.89 24.63
N GLU A 580 11.05 10.38 25.84
CA GLU A 580 12.05 10.38 26.93
C GLU A 580 13.30 9.58 26.55
N ASN A 581 13.11 8.52 25.75
CA ASN A 581 14.17 7.61 25.31
C ASN A 581 14.60 7.85 23.85
N TRP A 582 14.22 8.99 23.26
CA TRP A 582 14.64 9.40 21.91
C TRP A 582 16.17 9.42 21.75
N HIS A 583 16.90 9.71 22.82
CA HIS A 583 18.36 9.72 22.85
C HIS A 583 18.99 8.40 22.39
N CYS A 584 18.33 7.25 22.60
CA CYS A 584 18.77 5.94 22.11
C CYS A 584 18.66 5.80 20.59
N LEU A 585 17.67 6.46 19.96
CA LEU A 585 17.35 6.31 18.54
C LEU A 585 17.90 7.43 17.65
N LYS A 586 18.13 8.62 18.21
CA LYS A 586 18.51 9.85 17.51
C LYS A 586 19.62 9.66 16.47
N LYS A 587 20.72 8.97 16.85
CA LYS A 587 21.86 8.70 15.96
C LYS A 587 21.47 7.81 14.78
N ALA A 588 20.72 6.74 15.03
CA ALA A 588 20.22 5.84 13.99
C ALA A 588 19.30 6.58 12.99
N TYR A 589 18.41 7.45 13.50
CA TYR A 589 17.53 8.25 12.64
C TYR A 589 18.31 9.23 11.75
N GLN A 590 19.30 9.93 12.30
CA GLN A 590 20.21 10.79 11.55
C GLN A 590 20.96 10.02 10.47
N SER A 591 21.52 8.86 10.81
CA SER A 591 22.25 7.99 9.88
C SER A 591 21.36 7.53 8.71
N LEU A 592 20.17 6.99 9.02
CA LEU A 592 19.17 6.57 8.02
C LEU A 592 18.72 7.74 7.12
N SER A 593 18.63 8.96 7.65
CA SER A 593 18.27 10.14 6.85
C SER A 593 19.32 10.50 5.80
N SER A 594 20.58 10.18 6.08
CA SER A 594 21.72 10.33 5.16
C SER A 594 22.05 9.08 4.33
N ALA A 595 21.27 7.99 4.48
CA ALA A 595 21.59 6.70 3.89
C ALA A 595 21.71 6.76 2.35
N LYS A 596 22.75 6.12 1.80
CA LYS A 596 23.07 6.12 0.36
C LYS A 596 21.89 5.71 -0.53
N HIS A 597 21.08 4.74 -0.08
CA HIS A 597 19.98 4.19 -0.88
C HIS A 597 18.67 4.96 -0.70
N TRP A 598 18.21 5.65 -1.75
CA TRP A 598 17.07 6.58 -1.71
C TRP A 598 15.77 5.99 -1.13
N LYS A 599 15.48 4.70 -1.32
CA LYS A 599 14.29 4.06 -0.71
C LYS A 599 14.28 4.15 0.82
N VAL A 600 15.44 4.12 1.48
CA VAL A 600 15.57 4.26 2.93
C VAL A 600 15.17 5.68 3.35
N ARG A 601 15.75 6.68 2.68
CA ARG A 601 15.44 8.11 2.89
C ARG A 601 13.96 8.42 2.60
N ARG A 602 13.39 7.85 1.54
CA ARG A 602 11.95 7.96 1.22
C ARG A 602 11.08 7.42 2.35
N THR A 603 11.42 6.28 2.94
CA THR A 603 10.66 5.71 4.06
C THR A 603 10.73 6.59 5.31
N LEU A 604 11.86 7.25 5.60
CA LEU A 604 11.92 8.27 6.66
C LEU A 604 11.12 9.53 6.29
N ALA A 605 11.26 10.03 5.07
CA ALA A 605 10.53 11.20 4.59
C ALA A 605 9.00 11.01 4.70
N SER A 606 8.48 9.84 4.32
CA SER A 606 7.07 9.48 4.48
C SER A 606 6.62 9.32 5.94
N SER A 607 7.52 9.17 6.91
CA SER A 607 7.16 8.89 8.32
C SER A 607 7.65 9.94 9.32
N ILE A 608 8.39 10.96 8.90
CA ILE A 608 8.93 12.02 9.79
C ILE A 608 7.85 12.79 10.56
N HIS A 609 6.63 12.86 10.02
CA HIS A 609 5.48 13.47 10.71
C HIS A 609 4.98 12.62 11.89
N GLU A 610 4.99 11.30 11.79
CA GLU A 610 4.73 10.38 12.91
C GLU A 610 5.79 10.56 14.01
N ILE A 611 7.07 10.61 13.63
CA ILE A 611 8.16 10.89 14.59
C ILE A 611 7.96 12.25 15.26
N ALA A 612 7.55 13.28 14.51
CA ALA A 612 7.25 14.59 15.07
C ALA A 612 6.08 14.59 16.06
N MET A 613 5.02 13.81 15.80
CA MET A 613 3.91 13.64 16.76
C MET A 613 4.35 12.91 18.04
N ILE A 614 5.22 11.90 17.91
CA ILE A 614 5.77 11.14 19.05
C ILE A 614 6.69 12.00 19.93
N LEU A 615 7.56 12.80 19.32
CA LEU A 615 8.57 13.61 20.02
C LEU A 615 8.02 14.94 20.54
N GLY A 616 7.04 15.53 19.83
CA GLY A 616 6.49 16.84 20.12
C GLY A 616 7.36 18.01 19.65
N GLU A 617 6.82 19.21 19.85
CA GLU A 617 7.27 20.49 19.29
C GLU A 617 8.78 20.78 19.46
N GLU A 618 9.32 20.68 20.68
CA GLU A 618 10.69 21.09 21.00
C GLU A 618 11.77 20.18 20.39
N LEU A 619 11.57 18.86 20.47
CA LEU A 619 12.46 17.87 19.86
C LEU A 619 12.31 17.87 18.34
N THR A 620 11.11 18.10 17.80
CA THR A 620 10.89 18.25 16.35
C THR A 620 11.67 19.44 15.80
N ALA A 621 11.58 20.61 16.45
CA ALA A 621 12.31 21.80 16.03
C ALA A 621 13.84 21.64 16.14
N THR A 622 14.33 20.88 17.12
CA THR A 622 15.77 20.69 17.35
C THR A 622 16.37 19.62 16.42
N ASP A 623 15.71 18.47 16.27
CA ASP A 623 16.29 17.26 15.67
C ASP A 623 15.70 16.87 14.31
N LEU A 624 14.41 17.16 14.06
CA LEU A 624 13.72 16.73 12.84
C LEU A 624 13.70 17.80 11.75
N VAL A 625 13.57 19.09 12.11
CA VAL A 625 13.61 20.22 11.15
C VAL A 625 14.87 20.19 10.26
N PRO A 626 16.10 19.99 10.78
CA PRO A 626 17.29 19.89 9.92
C PRO A 626 17.27 18.70 8.94
N ILE A 627 16.58 17.62 9.30
CA ILE A 627 16.42 16.41 8.46
C ILE A 627 15.34 16.64 7.39
N TYR A 628 14.22 17.23 7.78
CA TYR A 628 13.13 17.64 6.89
C TYR A 628 13.65 18.61 5.81
N ASP A 629 14.47 19.58 6.21
CA ASP A 629 15.18 20.54 5.34
C ASP A 629 16.20 19.89 4.38
N GLY A 630 16.66 18.68 4.70
CA GLY A 630 17.43 17.83 3.81
C GLY A 630 16.53 17.13 2.78
N PHE A 631 15.45 16.49 3.24
CA PHE A 631 14.51 15.77 2.37
C PHE A 631 13.79 16.66 1.35
N ILE A 632 13.56 17.95 1.62
CA ILE A 632 13.05 18.93 0.63
C ILE A 632 13.98 19.06 -0.60
N LYS A 633 15.28 18.83 -0.42
CA LYS A 633 16.36 19.03 -1.40
C LYS A 633 16.93 17.70 -1.95
N ASP A 634 16.29 16.60 -1.62
CA ASP A 634 16.62 15.25 -2.11
C ASP A 634 15.99 15.02 -3.51
N LEU A 635 15.96 13.79 -4.01
CA LEU A 635 15.25 13.42 -5.24
C LEU A 635 13.74 13.53 -5.06
N ASP A 636 12.98 13.82 -6.14
CA ASP A 636 11.50 13.82 -6.18
C ASP A 636 10.86 12.60 -5.46
N GLU A 637 11.45 11.41 -5.64
CA GLU A 637 11.05 10.16 -4.98
C GLU A 637 11.12 10.22 -3.43
N VAL A 638 12.03 11.01 -2.86
CA VAL A 638 12.12 11.24 -1.40
C VAL A 638 11.28 12.45 -0.99
N ARG A 639 11.34 13.54 -1.78
CA ARG A 639 10.59 14.78 -1.54
C ARG A 639 9.08 14.56 -1.43
N ILE A 640 8.51 13.65 -2.23
CA ILE A 640 7.08 13.31 -2.16
C ILE A 640 6.68 12.70 -0.81
N GLY A 641 7.62 12.07 -0.09
CA GLY A 641 7.41 11.54 1.25
C GLY A 641 7.16 12.64 2.28
N VAL A 642 7.99 13.70 2.29
CA VAL A 642 7.76 14.85 3.18
C VAL A 642 6.58 15.70 2.73
N LEU A 643 6.36 15.84 1.43
CA LEU A 643 5.27 16.65 0.87
C LEU A 643 3.90 16.12 1.30
N LYS A 644 3.65 14.81 1.17
CA LYS A 644 2.40 14.13 1.54
C LYS A 644 1.89 14.35 2.97
N HIS A 645 2.74 14.86 3.84
CA HIS A 645 2.42 15.10 5.25
C HIS A 645 2.91 16.48 5.72
N LEU A 646 3.18 17.40 4.77
CA LEU A 646 3.61 18.78 5.01
C LEU A 646 2.64 19.50 5.94
N ALA A 647 1.34 19.37 5.69
CA ALA A 647 0.33 19.99 6.55
C ALA A 647 0.37 19.46 7.99
N THR A 648 0.55 18.15 8.17
CA THR A 648 0.67 17.52 9.50
C THR A 648 1.96 17.94 10.21
N PHE A 649 3.10 17.97 9.51
CA PHE A 649 4.38 18.40 10.08
C PHE A 649 4.35 19.88 10.52
N LEU A 650 3.83 20.78 9.67
CA LEU A 650 3.74 22.22 10.00
C LEU A 650 2.77 22.52 11.15
N LYS A 651 1.72 21.70 11.37
CA LYS A 651 0.81 21.81 12.52
C LYS A 651 1.53 21.58 13.86
N ILE A 652 2.62 20.80 13.88
CA ILE A 652 3.40 20.44 15.08
C ILE A 652 4.45 21.50 15.45
N LEU A 653 4.92 22.29 14.46
CA LEU A 653 5.89 23.37 14.68
C LEU A 653 5.24 24.62 15.27
N LYS A 654 6.01 25.41 16.04
CA LYS A 654 5.59 26.74 16.53
C LYS A 654 5.21 27.66 15.35
N PRO A 655 4.29 28.63 15.55
CA PRO A 655 3.94 29.61 14.52
C PRO A 655 5.15 30.34 13.91
N ALA A 656 6.15 30.70 14.71
CA ALA A 656 7.37 31.35 14.23
C ALA A 656 8.25 30.43 13.36
N ASP A 657 8.24 29.12 13.61
CA ASP A 657 9.07 28.15 12.92
C ASP A 657 8.42 27.68 11.60
N ARG A 658 7.09 27.45 11.60
CA ARG A 658 6.36 27.11 10.37
C ARG A 658 6.45 28.21 9.30
N CYS A 659 6.49 29.49 9.68
CA CYS A 659 6.62 30.60 8.72
C CYS A 659 7.94 30.56 7.93
N GLN A 660 9.00 29.91 8.45
CA GLN A 660 10.26 29.73 7.74
C GLN A 660 10.14 28.80 6.51
N TYR A 661 9.05 28.04 6.39
CA TYR A 661 8.77 27.20 5.23
C TYR A 661 8.02 27.92 4.10
N LEU A 662 7.38 29.07 4.35
CA LEU A 662 6.63 29.81 3.32
C LEU A 662 7.47 30.11 2.06
N PRO A 663 8.73 30.60 2.14
CA PRO A 663 9.56 30.86 0.96
C PRO A 663 10.08 29.59 0.27
N ARG A 664 9.88 28.40 0.88
CA ARG A 664 10.32 27.09 0.37
C ARG A 664 9.17 26.30 -0.27
N LEU A 665 7.92 26.76 -0.13
CA LEU A 665 6.77 26.14 -0.79
C LEU A 665 6.90 26.19 -2.33
N SER A 666 7.60 27.19 -2.88
CA SER A 666 7.97 27.27 -4.30
C SER A 666 8.97 26.20 -4.73
N ASP A 667 9.82 25.68 -3.84
CA ASP A 667 10.83 24.67 -4.20
C ASP A 667 10.15 23.40 -4.72
N PHE A 668 8.99 23.05 -4.16
CA PHE A 668 8.17 21.91 -4.59
C PHE A 668 7.53 22.06 -5.99
N LEU A 669 7.52 23.26 -6.60
CA LEU A 669 7.12 23.42 -8.01
C LEU A 669 8.26 23.06 -8.97
N ALA A 670 9.52 23.15 -8.53
CA ALA A 670 10.68 22.69 -9.27
C ALA A 670 10.88 21.19 -9.04
N THR A 671 10.18 20.36 -9.80
CA THR A 671 10.35 18.90 -9.81
C THR A 671 11.54 18.47 -10.68
N ASP A 672 12.20 17.36 -10.36
CA ASP A 672 13.24 16.73 -11.20
C ASP A 672 12.71 16.41 -12.62
N ASN A 673 11.40 16.23 -12.74
CA ASN A 673 10.70 15.89 -13.96
C ASN A 673 9.43 16.73 -14.11
N GLU A 674 9.32 17.55 -15.17
CA GLU A 674 8.13 18.36 -15.48
C GLU A 674 6.84 17.52 -15.64
N TRP A 675 6.96 16.23 -15.98
CA TRP A 675 5.82 15.32 -16.15
C TRP A 675 5.32 14.72 -14.82
N ASN A 676 5.96 15.04 -13.69
CA ASN A 676 5.56 14.58 -12.36
C ASN A 676 4.32 15.32 -11.83
N TRP A 677 3.21 15.25 -12.56
CA TRP A 677 1.99 15.99 -12.25
C TRP A 677 1.35 15.57 -10.92
N ARG A 678 1.51 14.31 -10.50
CA ARG A 678 1.02 13.81 -9.20
C ARG A 678 1.71 14.48 -8.01
N PHE A 679 2.98 14.88 -8.17
CA PHE A 679 3.70 15.65 -7.16
C PHE A 679 3.12 17.06 -7.00
N ARG A 680 2.71 17.67 -8.12
CA ARG A 680 2.16 19.03 -8.16
C ARG A 680 0.66 19.07 -7.79
N GLU A 681 -0.04 17.96 -8.04
CA GLU A 681 -1.37 17.65 -7.48
C GLU A 681 -1.31 17.52 -5.95
N GLU A 682 -0.39 16.71 -5.42
CA GLU A 682 -0.16 16.58 -3.97
C GLU A 682 0.22 17.94 -3.35
N LEU A 683 1.09 18.73 -3.99
CA LEU A 683 1.39 20.10 -3.54
C LEU A 683 0.11 20.95 -3.46
N ALA A 684 -0.79 20.90 -4.44
CA ALA A 684 -2.04 21.64 -4.39
C ALA A 684 -2.92 21.21 -3.21
N THR A 685 -3.01 19.91 -2.92
CA THR A 685 -3.74 19.37 -1.76
C THR A 685 -3.13 19.82 -0.43
N GLN A 686 -1.81 19.80 -0.31
CA GLN A 686 -1.11 20.22 0.91
C GLN A 686 -1.18 21.73 1.12
N LEU A 687 -1.09 22.52 0.04
CA LEU A 687 -1.31 23.98 0.10
C LEU A 687 -2.74 24.31 0.58
N LEU A 688 -3.75 23.54 0.18
CA LEU A 688 -5.14 23.70 0.62
C LEU A 688 -5.30 23.43 2.13
N GLU A 689 -4.65 22.40 2.65
CA GLU A 689 -4.68 22.11 4.09
C GLU A 689 -3.97 23.17 4.96
N ILE A 690 -2.95 23.87 4.44
CA ILE A 690 -2.14 24.81 5.23
C ILE A 690 -2.59 26.27 5.16
N VAL A 691 -3.58 26.64 4.32
CA VAL A 691 -4.10 28.02 4.21
C VAL A 691 -4.38 28.63 5.59
N ARG A 692 -5.09 27.88 6.45
CA ARG A 692 -5.51 28.34 7.79
C ARG A 692 -4.43 28.22 8.88
N LEU A 693 -3.18 27.88 8.54
CA LEU A 693 -2.05 27.78 9.48
C LEU A 693 -1.17 29.05 9.52
N PHE A 694 -1.41 30.00 8.61
CA PHE A 694 -0.64 31.22 8.40
C PHE A 694 -1.54 32.47 8.44
N SER A 695 -0.97 33.68 8.45
CA SER A 695 -1.80 34.89 8.43
C SER A 695 -2.38 35.19 7.03
N PRO A 696 -3.47 35.97 6.92
CA PRO A 696 -4.00 36.42 5.62
C PRO A 696 -2.94 37.08 4.72
N SER A 697 -2.01 37.83 5.31
CA SER A 697 -0.92 38.47 4.56
C SER A 697 0.09 37.46 4.01
N ASP A 698 0.45 36.45 4.80
CA ASP A 698 1.36 35.37 4.40
C ASP A 698 0.75 34.50 3.29
N VAL A 699 -0.54 34.16 3.42
CA VAL A 699 -1.30 33.40 2.42
C VAL A 699 -1.33 34.17 1.09
N ALA A 700 -1.64 35.47 1.12
CA ALA A 700 -1.70 36.32 -0.07
C ALA A 700 -0.32 36.52 -0.73
N GLN A 701 0.77 36.59 0.05
CA GLN A 701 2.13 36.83 -0.48
C GLN A 701 2.86 35.55 -0.92
N CYS A 702 2.59 34.41 -0.29
CA CYS A 702 3.39 33.18 -0.50
C CYS A 702 2.59 31.99 -1.05
N ILE A 703 1.30 31.84 -0.72
CA ILE A 703 0.50 30.67 -1.15
C ILE A 703 -0.31 30.98 -2.41
N ALA A 704 -0.90 32.17 -2.50
CA ALA A 704 -1.65 32.61 -3.68
C ALA A 704 -0.84 32.54 -5.00
N PRO A 705 0.41 33.02 -5.09
CA PRO A 705 1.23 32.91 -6.31
C PRO A 705 1.53 31.46 -6.75
N LEU A 706 1.50 30.50 -5.82
CA LEU A 706 1.63 29.07 -6.13
C LEU A 706 0.31 28.52 -6.69
N SER A 707 -0.83 28.93 -6.10
CA SER A 707 -2.16 28.56 -6.60
C SER A 707 -2.38 29.04 -8.05
N PHE A 708 -1.89 30.22 -8.44
CA PHE A 708 -1.97 30.71 -9.81
C PHE A 708 -1.15 29.87 -10.79
N GLN A 709 0.05 29.43 -10.41
CA GLN A 709 0.86 28.52 -11.23
C GLN A 709 0.21 27.15 -11.40
N LEU A 710 -0.48 26.65 -10.36
CA LEU A 710 -1.23 25.39 -10.40
C LEU A 710 -2.55 25.50 -11.19
N LEU A 711 -3.22 26.66 -11.17
CA LEU A 711 -4.41 26.95 -11.98
C LEU A 711 -4.13 26.98 -13.49
N ILE A 712 -2.90 27.30 -13.91
CA ILE A 712 -2.50 27.26 -15.33
C ILE A 712 -1.78 25.96 -15.72
N ASP A 713 -1.87 24.92 -14.89
CA ASP A 713 -1.15 23.67 -15.16
C ASP A 713 -1.56 22.99 -16.47
N LYS A 714 -0.62 22.22 -17.05
CA LYS A 714 -0.85 21.39 -18.24
C LYS A 714 -1.95 20.33 -17.98
N VAL A 715 -1.97 19.72 -16.79
CA VAL A 715 -2.82 18.57 -16.44
C VAL A 715 -4.10 19.01 -15.72
N ALA A 716 -5.23 18.41 -16.09
CA ALA A 716 -6.55 18.78 -15.56
C ALA A 716 -6.70 18.53 -14.05
N ALA A 717 -6.23 17.38 -13.54
CA ALA A 717 -6.37 17.02 -12.13
C ALA A 717 -5.68 18.03 -11.18
N VAL A 718 -4.48 18.49 -11.54
CA VAL A 718 -3.76 19.56 -10.82
C VAL A 718 -4.60 20.85 -10.78
N ARG A 719 -5.19 21.25 -11.91
CA ARG A 719 -6.08 22.42 -11.96
C ARG A 719 -7.37 22.25 -11.15
N THR A 720 -7.92 21.04 -11.02
CA THR A 720 -9.10 20.77 -10.19
C THR A 720 -8.81 21.06 -8.72
N ILE A 721 -7.70 20.56 -8.17
CA ILE A 721 -7.32 20.87 -6.79
C ILE A 721 -6.93 22.34 -6.64
N ALA A 722 -6.32 22.94 -7.67
CA ALA A 722 -6.02 24.38 -7.68
C ALA A 722 -7.28 25.27 -7.66
N LEU A 723 -8.41 24.82 -8.23
CA LEU A 723 -9.72 25.50 -8.13
C LEU A 723 -10.28 25.44 -6.71
N GLU A 724 -10.12 24.32 -5.99
CA GLU A 724 -10.48 24.23 -4.58
C GLU A 724 -9.56 25.13 -3.71
N LEU A 725 -8.25 25.10 -3.96
CA LEU A 725 -7.24 25.93 -3.29
C LEU A 725 -7.53 27.44 -3.41
N ILE A 726 -7.73 27.97 -4.62
CA ILE A 726 -8.01 29.41 -4.78
C ILE A 726 -9.35 29.81 -4.16
N THR A 727 -10.32 28.88 -4.12
CA THR A 727 -11.64 29.12 -3.50
C THR A 727 -11.52 29.23 -1.98
N GLU A 728 -10.76 28.34 -1.35
CA GLU A 728 -10.46 28.42 0.09
C GLU A 728 -9.62 29.66 0.44
N ILE A 729 -8.63 30.03 -0.39
CA ILE A 729 -7.86 31.28 -0.22
C ILE A 729 -8.79 32.50 -0.30
N MET A 730 -9.64 32.60 -1.33
CA MET A 730 -10.61 33.70 -1.47
C MET A 730 -11.56 33.79 -0.27
N PHE A 731 -12.07 32.65 0.22
CA PHE A 731 -12.92 32.59 1.40
C PHE A 731 -12.17 33.02 2.68
N TYR A 732 -10.93 32.54 2.89
CA TYR A 732 -10.11 32.89 4.06
C TYR A 732 -9.71 34.37 4.07
N LEU A 733 -9.41 34.94 2.91
CA LEU A 733 -9.06 36.37 2.76
C LEU A 733 -10.28 37.30 2.71
N SER A 734 -11.51 36.77 2.66
CA SER A 734 -12.76 37.54 2.44
C SER A 734 -13.00 38.71 3.42
N THR A 735 -12.36 38.69 4.59
CA THR A 735 -12.41 39.77 5.59
C THR A 735 -11.52 40.97 5.24
N GLU A 736 -10.53 40.81 4.37
CA GLU A 736 -9.50 41.80 4.01
C GLU A 736 -9.68 42.26 2.56
N ASP A 737 -10.65 43.15 2.32
CA ASP A 737 -11.09 43.56 0.97
C ASP A 737 -9.95 43.97 0.02
N ALA A 738 -8.90 44.59 0.54
CA ALA A 738 -7.72 44.97 -0.25
C ALA A 738 -6.94 43.77 -0.79
N LEU A 739 -6.79 42.69 0.00
CA LEU A 739 -6.15 41.45 -0.43
C LEU A 739 -7.02 40.72 -1.46
N VAL A 740 -8.34 40.66 -1.22
CA VAL A 740 -9.32 40.07 -2.16
C VAL A 740 -9.31 40.80 -3.50
N THR A 741 -9.32 42.14 -3.50
CA THR A 741 -9.24 42.94 -4.74
C THR A 741 -7.95 42.67 -5.50
N SER A 742 -6.80 42.60 -4.81
CA SER A 742 -5.52 42.27 -5.43
C SER A 742 -5.54 40.87 -6.07
N LEU A 743 -6.11 39.89 -5.36
CA LEU A 743 -6.21 38.51 -5.83
C LEU A 743 -7.16 38.36 -7.03
N ILE A 744 -8.27 39.11 -7.06
CA ILE A 744 -9.16 39.21 -8.22
C ILE A 744 -8.45 39.87 -9.41
N HIS A 745 -7.66 40.92 -9.19
CA HIS A 745 -6.88 41.55 -10.26
C HIS A 745 -5.87 40.56 -10.87
N GLU A 746 -5.14 39.82 -10.05
CA GLU A 746 -4.15 38.84 -10.51
C GLU A 746 -4.81 37.63 -11.22
N LEU A 747 -6.00 37.18 -10.78
CA LEU A 747 -6.85 36.24 -11.51
C LEU A 747 -7.22 36.73 -12.91
N ARG A 748 -7.62 38.00 -13.04
CA ARG A 748 -8.07 38.60 -14.30
C ARG A 748 -6.90 38.77 -15.28
N GLU A 749 -5.74 39.22 -14.80
CA GLU A 749 -4.52 39.29 -15.63
C GLU A 749 -4.11 37.88 -16.10
N THR A 750 -3.88 36.96 -15.16
CA THR A 750 -3.32 35.62 -15.41
C THR A 750 -4.23 34.73 -16.26
N LEU A 751 -5.54 34.75 -16.01
CA LEU A 751 -6.49 33.83 -16.63
C LEU A 751 -7.32 34.45 -17.76
N VAL A 752 -7.34 35.78 -17.94
CA VAL A 752 -8.14 36.43 -19.01
C VAL A 752 -7.28 37.27 -19.95
N LEU A 753 -6.48 38.21 -19.44
CA LEU A 753 -5.83 39.25 -20.25
C LEU A 753 -4.52 38.77 -20.90
N ASP A 754 -3.60 38.19 -20.13
CA ASP A 754 -2.37 37.56 -20.65
C ASP A 754 -2.61 36.13 -21.19
N ALA A 755 -3.82 35.60 -21.01
CA ALA A 755 -4.18 34.21 -21.22
C ALA A 755 -4.29 33.80 -22.71
N LYS A 756 -3.13 33.60 -23.35
CA LYS A 756 -3.02 33.13 -24.75
C LYS A 756 -3.74 31.79 -25.00
N LYS A 757 -3.65 30.84 -24.06
CA LYS A 757 -4.32 29.53 -24.16
C LYS A 757 -5.79 29.63 -23.74
N TRP A 758 -6.68 29.07 -24.56
CA TRP A 758 -8.13 29.03 -24.28
C TRP A 758 -8.46 28.35 -22.95
N ILE A 759 -7.68 27.35 -22.54
CA ILE A 759 -7.93 26.58 -21.31
C ILE A 759 -7.72 27.40 -20.03
N HIS A 760 -6.89 28.46 -20.06
CA HIS A 760 -6.76 29.40 -18.94
C HIS A 760 -8.02 30.28 -18.83
N ARG A 761 -8.52 30.79 -19.98
CA ARG A 761 -9.75 31.59 -20.06
C ARG A 761 -11.00 30.77 -19.69
N GLN A 762 -11.03 29.49 -20.05
CA GLN A 762 -12.02 28.55 -19.52
C GLN A 762 -11.89 28.40 -17.99
N THR A 763 -10.66 28.29 -17.47
CA THR A 763 -10.41 28.16 -16.02
C THR A 763 -10.89 29.38 -15.24
N TYR A 764 -10.84 30.60 -15.79
CA TYR A 764 -11.48 31.78 -15.16
C TYR A 764 -12.99 31.58 -14.93
N ALA A 765 -13.72 31.05 -15.93
CA ALA A 765 -15.13 30.73 -15.76
C ALA A 765 -15.36 29.61 -14.73
N LEU A 766 -14.46 28.61 -14.66
CA LEU A 766 -14.51 27.59 -13.61
C LEU A 766 -14.25 28.17 -12.21
N VAL A 767 -13.33 29.13 -12.07
CA VAL A 767 -13.12 29.89 -10.82
C VAL A 767 -14.41 30.61 -10.42
N CYS A 768 -15.07 31.32 -11.34
CA CYS A 768 -16.37 31.95 -11.06
C CYS A 768 -17.42 30.96 -10.53
N THR A 769 -17.61 29.80 -11.17
CA THR A 769 -18.49 28.73 -10.67
C THR A 769 -18.14 28.30 -9.25
N HIS A 770 -16.87 28.05 -8.95
CA HIS A 770 -16.45 27.56 -7.62
C HIS A 770 -16.60 28.63 -6.53
N LEU A 771 -16.27 29.89 -6.83
CA LEU A 771 -16.41 30.99 -5.88
C LEU A 771 -17.87 31.25 -5.52
N ILE A 772 -18.79 31.20 -6.49
CA ILE A 772 -20.23 31.30 -6.26
C ILE A 772 -20.72 30.12 -5.40
N ARG A 773 -20.49 28.88 -5.85
CA ARG A 773 -21.07 27.68 -5.21
C ARG A 773 -20.62 27.45 -3.77
N ASN A 774 -19.46 27.95 -3.39
CA ASN A 774 -18.93 27.85 -2.03
C ASN A 774 -19.10 29.14 -1.21
N ASN A 775 -19.79 30.16 -1.75
CA ASN A 775 -19.95 31.48 -1.13
C ASN A 775 -18.60 32.13 -0.72
N ALA A 776 -17.54 31.93 -1.52
CA ALA A 776 -16.19 32.40 -1.24
C ALA A 776 -15.96 33.89 -1.56
N ILE A 777 -16.96 34.56 -2.11
CA ILE A 777 -16.97 35.98 -2.46
C ILE A 777 -18.41 36.52 -2.29
N THR A 778 -18.55 37.78 -1.88
CA THR A 778 -19.88 38.42 -1.79
C THR A 778 -20.45 38.74 -3.18
N THR A 779 -21.77 38.64 -3.33
CA THR A 779 -22.49 38.90 -4.60
C THR A 779 -22.17 40.27 -5.20
N ASP A 780 -22.08 41.30 -4.35
CA ASP A 780 -21.74 42.67 -4.75
C ASP A 780 -20.32 42.78 -5.34
N LYS A 781 -19.33 42.17 -4.67
CA LYS A 781 -17.93 42.15 -5.14
C LYS A 781 -17.78 41.31 -6.42
N PHE A 782 -18.48 40.18 -6.50
CA PHE A 782 -18.52 39.35 -7.70
C PHE A 782 -19.12 40.09 -8.91
N SER A 783 -20.26 40.76 -8.72
CA SER A 783 -20.95 41.53 -9.77
C SER A 783 -20.06 42.65 -10.32
N LYS A 784 -19.35 43.37 -9.45
CA LYS A 784 -18.50 44.50 -9.84
C LYS A 784 -17.16 44.08 -10.46
N GLU A 785 -16.47 43.11 -9.85
CA GLU A 785 -15.07 42.83 -10.18
C GLU A 785 -14.87 41.60 -11.09
N MET A 786 -15.66 40.54 -10.90
CA MET A 786 -15.45 39.26 -11.58
C MET A 786 -16.34 39.08 -12.82
N LEU A 787 -17.62 39.45 -12.69
CA LEU A 787 -18.66 39.24 -13.70
C LEU A 787 -18.42 39.98 -15.04
N PRO A 788 -17.88 41.21 -15.10
CA PRO A 788 -17.65 41.89 -16.38
C PRO A 788 -16.63 41.15 -17.26
N CYS A 789 -15.59 40.57 -16.65
CA CYS A 789 -14.65 39.70 -17.37
C CYS A 789 -15.28 38.36 -17.75
N LEU A 790 -16.14 37.76 -16.91
CA LEU A 790 -16.87 36.53 -17.26
C LEU A 790 -17.79 36.76 -18.48
N ILE A 791 -18.51 37.88 -18.51
CA ILE A 791 -19.36 38.29 -19.64
C ILE A 791 -18.51 38.54 -20.89
N SER A 792 -17.33 39.17 -20.78
CA SER A 792 -16.45 39.40 -21.94
C SER A 792 -16.04 38.09 -22.65
N LEU A 793 -15.93 36.99 -21.90
CA LEU A 793 -15.60 35.66 -22.42
C LEU A 793 -16.79 34.97 -23.11
N SER A 794 -18.02 35.49 -23.03
CA SER A 794 -19.17 34.97 -23.79
C SER A 794 -18.96 35.08 -25.31
N CYS A 795 -18.02 35.92 -25.75
CA CYS A 795 -17.66 36.16 -27.14
C CYS A 795 -16.29 35.54 -27.53
N ASP A 796 -15.74 34.62 -26.72
CA ASP A 796 -14.48 33.94 -27.05
C ASP A 796 -14.59 33.16 -28.37
N ARG A 797 -13.50 33.11 -29.14
CA ARG A 797 -13.43 32.36 -30.41
C ARG A 797 -13.60 30.85 -30.20
N VAL A 798 -13.18 30.32 -29.05
CA VAL A 798 -13.19 28.88 -28.76
C VAL A 798 -14.49 28.47 -28.05
N PRO A 799 -15.29 27.53 -28.61
CA PRO A 799 -16.56 27.12 -28.01
C PRO A 799 -16.44 26.64 -26.57
N ASN A 800 -15.40 25.87 -26.21
CA ASN A 800 -15.19 25.37 -24.85
C ASN A 800 -15.11 26.47 -23.77
N VAL A 801 -14.70 27.69 -24.13
CA VAL A 801 -14.70 28.85 -23.23
C VAL A 801 -16.13 29.39 -23.10
N ARG A 802 -16.82 29.63 -24.23
CA ARG A 802 -18.22 30.07 -24.26
C ARG A 802 -19.15 29.08 -23.55
N LEU A 803 -18.88 27.79 -23.66
CA LEU A 803 -19.61 26.68 -23.00
C LEU A 803 -19.52 26.79 -21.47
N ALA A 804 -18.33 27.04 -20.95
CA ALA A 804 -18.12 27.26 -19.52
C ALA A 804 -18.80 28.55 -19.04
N VAL A 805 -18.70 29.64 -19.81
CA VAL A 805 -19.39 30.91 -19.51
C VAL A 805 -20.91 30.74 -19.51
N ALA A 806 -21.49 30.12 -20.55
CA ALA A 806 -22.93 29.86 -20.64
C ALA A 806 -23.44 29.08 -19.43
N ARG A 807 -22.75 27.98 -19.08
CA ARG A 807 -23.06 27.17 -17.89
C ARG A 807 -23.00 28.00 -16.60
N THR A 808 -21.95 28.80 -16.43
CA THR A 808 -21.76 29.64 -15.23
C THR A 808 -22.87 30.68 -15.11
N LEU A 809 -23.18 31.38 -16.20
CA LEU A 809 -24.23 32.40 -16.22
C LEU A 809 -25.63 31.79 -15.96
N ALA A 810 -25.97 30.70 -16.65
CA ALA A 810 -27.30 30.08 -16.58
C ALA A 810 -27.54 29.26 -15.30
N THR A 811 -26.49 28.71 -14.67
CA THR A 811 -26.62 27.83 -13.49
C THR A 811 -26.27 28.55 -12.19
N ASP A 812 -25.22 29.38 -12.20
CA ASP A 812 -24.62 29.89 -10.96
C ASP A 812 -24.94 31.38 -10.75
N VAL A 813 -24.86 32.22 -11.80
CA VAL A 813 -25.06 33.68 -11.67
C VAL A 813 -26.54 34.07 -11.59
N ILE A 814 -27.42 33.48 -12.41
CA ILE A 814 -28.87 33.75 -12.34
C ILE A 814 -29.47 33.40 -10.96
N SER A 815 -28.87 32.45 -10.23
CA SER A 815 -29.34 32.01 -8.91
C SER A 815 -28.81 32.84 -7.72
N LEU A 816 -28.23 34.02 -7.98
CA LEU A 816 -27.74 34.92 -6.93
C LEU A 816 -28.85 35.88 -6.44
N ASP A 817 -29.40 35.62 -5.25
CA ASP A 817 -30.48 36.36 -4.57
C ASP A 817 -30.21 37.85 -4.26
N SER A 818 -29.14 38.46 -4.79
CA SER A 818 -28.74 39.85 -4.50
C SER A 818 -28.00 40.54 -5.66
N LEU A 819 -28.27 40.15 -6.90
CA LEU A 819 -27.88 40.95 -8.07
C LEU A 819 -28.83 42.15 -8.26
N ASP A 820 -28.29 43.26 -8.73
CA ASP A 820 -29.06 44.40 -9.20
C ASP A 820 -29.77 44.10 -10.54
N MET A 821 -30.90 44.77 -10.77
CA MET A 821 -31.75 44.52 -11.95
C MET A 821 -31.02 44.78 -13.28
N GLU A 822 -30.11 45.76 -13.33
CA GLU A 822 -29.33 46.09 -14.54
C GLU A 822 -28.38 44.93 -14.89
N THR A 823 -27.70 44.35 -13.91
CA THR A 823 -26.88 43.15 -14.06
C THR A 823 -27.70 41.93 -14.46
N VAL A 824 -28.88 41.71 -13.88
CA VAL A 824 -29.77 40.60 -14.26
C VAL A 824 -30.24 40.74 -15.72
N GLU A 825 -30.66 41.94 -16.14
CA GLU A 825 -31.03 42.21 -17.53
C GLU A 825 -29.86 42.03 -18.50
N GLU A 826 -28.65 42.47 -18.14
CA GLU A 826 -27.44 42.26 -18.94
C GLU A 826 -27.08 40.76 -19.06
N VAL A 827 -27.15 39.98 -17.97
CA VAL A 827 -26.88 38.53 -17.98
C VAL A 827 -27.88 37.78 -18.85
N GLU A 828 -29.19 38.06 -18.75
CA GLU A 828 -30.20 37.47 -19.62
C GLU A 828 -30.06 37.94 -21.09
N ARG A 829 -29.64 39.19 -21.33
CA ARG A 829 -29.31 39.69 -22.67
C ARG A 829 -28.08 38.99 -23.27
N ILE A 830 -27.13 38.54 -22.44
CA ILE A 830 -25.98 37.74 -22.88
C ILE A 830 -26.39 36.29 -23.13
N LEU A 831 -27.09 35.65 -22.20
CA LEU A 831 -27.59 34.30 -22.37
C LEU A 831 -28.51 34.17 -23.59
N THR A 832 -29.38 35.14 -23.86
CA THR A 832 -30.22 35.17 -25.06
C THR A 832 -29.39 35.20 -26.36
N LYS A 833 -28.18 35.78 -26.36
CA LYS A 833 -27.24 35.68 -27.50
C LYS A 833 -26.57 34.30 -27.56
N MET A 834 -26.26 33.68 -26.42
CA MET A 834 -25.65 32.35 -26.36
C MET A 834 -26.64 31.22 -26.70
N ARG A 835 -27.94 31.40 -26.44
CA ARG A 835 -29.03 30.52 -26.91
C ARG A 835 -29.10 30.40 -28.44
N VAL A 836 -28.45 31.31 -29.18
CA VAL A 836 -28.30 31.28 -30.65
C VAL A 836 -26.83 31.24 -31.11
N ASP A 837 -25.92 30.74 -30.26
CA ASP A 837 -24.53 30.47 -30.65
C ASP A 837 -24.44 29.50 -31.85
N ALA A 838 -23.35 29.54 -32.61
CA ALA A 838 -23.11 28.57 -33.69
C ALA A 838 -22.89 27.15 -33.15
N ASP A 839 -22.28 27.01 -31.97
CA ASP A 839 -21.99 25.74 -31.32
C ASP A 839 -23.23 25.17 -30.62
N ARG A 840 -23.51 23.87 -30.83
CA ARG A 840 -24.69 23.19 -30.29
C ARG A 840 -24.69 23.14 -28.77
N ASP A 841 -23.56 22.82 -28.15
CA ASP A 841 -23.52 22.55 -26.72
C ASP A 841 -23.54 23.87 -25.94
N VAL A 842 -22.99 24.95 -26.52
CA VAL A 842 -23.14 26.32 -26.01
C VAL A 842 -24.61 26.76 -25.99
N ARG A 843 -25.37 26.50 -27.07
CA ARG A 843 -26.83 26.80 -27.10
C ARG A 843 -27.58 26.04 -26.02
N MET A 844 -27.32 24.73 -25.89
CA MET A 844 -28.02 23.88 -24.92
C MET A 844 -27.74 24.32 -23.48
N LEU A 845 -26.49 24.60 -23.12
CA LEU A 845 -26.15 25.06 -21.75
C LEU A 845 -26.59 26.51 -21.45
N ALA A 846 -26.86 27.33 -22.46
CA ALA A 846 -27.49 28.64 -22.29
C ALA A 846 -29.03 28.55 -22.10
N GLY A 847 -29.63 27.36 -22.15
CA GLY A 847 -31.08 27.15 -22.08
C GLY A 847 -31.79 27.40 -23.42
N GLY A 848 -31.12 27.16 -24.55
CA GLY A 848 -31.72 27.20 -25.88
C GLY A 848 -32.37 25.86 -26.26
N GLU A 849 -33.39 25.90 -27.11
CA GLU A 849 -34.03 24.69 -27.65
C GLU A 849 -33.16 24.03 -28.74
N GLU A 850 -33.24 22.71 -28.86
CA GLU A 850 -32.59 21.99 -29.95
C GLU A 850 -33.30 22.27 -31.28
N GLN A 851 -32.71 23.15 -32.08
CA GLN A 851 -33.14 23.39 -33.46
C GLN A 851 -33.06 22.08 -34.25
N GLN A 852 -34.21 21.47 -34.52
CA GLN A 852 -34.31 20.39 -35.50
C GLN A 852 -33.83 20.90 -36.86
N ILE A 853 -32.67 20.42 -37.29
CA ILE A 853 -32.21 20.62 -38.66
C ILE A 853 -33.19 19.85 -39.55
N ASP A 854 -33.93 20.57 -40.39
CA ASP A 854 -34.98 20.00 -41.21
C ASP A 854 -34.36 19.14 -42.33
N ILE A 855 -34.26 17.83 -42.12
CA ILE A 855 -33.60 16.86 -43.03
C ILE A 855 -34.49 16.54 -44.25
N LEU A 856 -35.14 17.58 -44.79
CA LEU A 856 -35.95 17.55 -46.01
C LEU A 856 -35.31 18.37 -47.14
N GLY A 857 -34.18 19.04 -46.89
CA GLY A 857 -33.40 19.75 -47.91
C GLY A 857 -32.43 18.88 -48.73
N TYR A 858 -32.08 17.68 -48.27
CA TYR A 858 -31.01 16.83 -48.85
C TYR A 858 -31.39 15.35 -49.05
N CYS A 859 -32.63 15.08 -49.48
CA CYS A 859 -33.02 13.75 -49.97
C CYS A 859 -32.64 13.54 -51.45
N SER A 860 -31.33 13.51 -51.74
CA SER A 860 -30.75 12.99 -52.99
C SER A 860 -29.29 12.63 -52.75
N SER A 861 -28.91 11.37 -53.04
CA SER A 861 -27.52 10.86 -53.16
C SER A 861 -26.54 11.20 -52.01
N ASP A 862 -26.10 10.28 -51.15
CA ASP A 862 -26.05 8.81 -51.27
C ASP A 862 -26.11 8.10 -49.90
N GLU A 863 -26.35 6.79 -49.93
CA GLU A 863 -26.31 5.93 -48.75
C GLU A 863 -24.86 5.64 -48.29
N ASN A 864 -24.51 6.00 -47.06
CA ASN A 864 -23.84 5.12 -46.09
C ASN A 864 -23.71 5.79 -44.71
N ASN A 865 -24.54 5.37 -43.76
CA ASN A 865 -24.51 5.87 -42.38
C ASN A 865 -23.40 5.20 -41.55
N GLN A 866 -22.70 6.00 -40.74
CA GLN A 866 -22.33 5.59 -39.38
C GLN A 866 -22.85 6.63 -38.39
N ILE A 867 -23.57 6.16 -37.37
CA ILE A 867 -24.25 7.00 -36.38
C ILE A 867 -23.38 7.07 -35.13
N GLU A 868 -22.68 8.19 -34.90
CA GLU A 868 -22.04 8.43 -33.61
C GLU A 868 -23.09 8.77 -32.54
N GLN A 869 -22.96 8.14 -31.37
CA GLN A 869 -23.80 8.41 -30.21
C GLN A 869 -23.27 9.62 -29.41
N PRO A 870 -24.13 10.36 -28.69
CA PRO A 870 -23.69 11.46 -27.83
C PRO A 870 -22.74 10.93 -26.74
N ARG A 871 -21.53 11.47 -26.69
CA ARG A 871 -20.55 11.13 -25.67
C ARG A 871 -20.92 11.82 -24.36
N ASN A 872 -21.39 11.04 -23.38
CA ASN A 872 -21.45 11.49 -21.99
C ASN A 872 -20.02 11.77 -21.51
N ILE A 873 -19.69 13.04 -21.30
CA ILE A 873 -18.43 13.45 -20.66
C ILE A 873 -18.74 14.02 -19.28
N LEU A 874 -18.33 13.28 -18.25
CA LEU A 874 -18.27 13.78 -16.88
C LEU A 874 -16.99 14.62 -16.71
N PHE A 875 -17.13 15.79 -16.12
CA PHE A 875 -16.06 16.68 -15.67
C PHE A 875 -16.45 17.27 -14.31
#